data_AF-A0A1B7MTM6-F1
#
_entry.id   AF-A0A1B7MTM6-F1
#
_cell.length_a   1.000
_cell.length_b   1.000
_cell.length_c   1.000
_cell.angle_alpha   90.00
_cell.angle_beta   90.00
_cell.angle_gamma   90.00
#
_symmetry.space_group_name_H-M   'P 1'
#
loop_
_entity.id
_entity.type
_entity.pdbx_description
1 polymer ?
#
loop_
_entity_poly.entity_id
_entity_poly.type
_entity_poly.pdbx_seq_one_letter_code
_entity_poly.pdbx_strand_id
1 'polypeptide(L)'
;MRGLTTVTLALLGLAAAIPEPQRRKSLSFGPVLPHARFDTSAQQPVPDSLFTTHARVPVDPLEVAKSFLDSHVDLDNGVSYVIRGDSYTDKATGVTHVYARQIIQGVHVADANINLNIKDGVILSFGDSFYPGPVPTSHTRGAHPHAEYCAHLDSARSPTPNSEQLPLHSHSELNHIHSSNCASLPDLHSVPTPSIQDHVPSPQDAPRALLTFLLAAAPSPALAQDIHARFDDHLASITMARMSTLLPHEPEQMTITGAPGTLGEVKSTIAWVQVPSEDGTVHLELVHRFEVEMENNWYEATVSASLPHRILSVVDWASDSPMPLYPSPESDARLPPLSSFLPAGSNGQSCSTSKKVGGRFRKGKAVADIRKAKAAKANHINGPAVPDLPIAWYNVFPWGTNDPVEAVEKKAMKDINAPVPEIPLSYGRANTPELGDKLASPAGWHALPWGVDPSTGEDEKAALRANGEFWRSTNTTWGNNVFAHENWEGRNAWIYNRRPEGRAVGDDVNKHAAIHYNYTYSPTPQGTSAENMEDAKAHIDATVTQLFYTSNMFHDLFYRYGFTEEAGNFQQYNFGRGGEEGDAVITNAQDGSGFNNANFMTPPDGQNGRCRMYLWNTANPYRDGDMEAGIVIHELAHGLSTRLTGGPKNSGCLGWGESGGMGEGWGDFFATTIRSTSTYQDYAMGAWAANRDKGIRNYKYSLDTEVNPSTYKTLDKPGYWGVHAIGEVWAQILWVVEQRLIAKHGFSDTLIPPPASAPAIIQNTFYRADKPGFVPKHGNTLIVQLVVNGMKLQPCSPSFFDARDAIVQADQVLTGGENFCDLWEGFAERGLGVDADVRGRTPWGGGVREDGYKVPAACGGDATPEPKPEDPEDDCGPFGCWWK
;
A
#
# COMPACT_ATOMS: atom_id res chain seq x y z
N MET A 1 -6.10 -39.55 70.48
CA MET A 1 -5.72 -40.25 69.24
C MET A 1 -6.92 -40.14 68.30
N ARG A 2 -6.90 -39.59 67.08
CA ARG A 2 -5.89 -39.17 66.11
C ARG A 2 -6.38 -37.86 65.46
N GLY A 3 -5.46 -36.97 65.09
CA GLY A 3 -5.78 -35.66 64.50
C GLY A 3 -6.24 -35.76 63.05
N LEU A 4 -7.22 -34.93 62.68
CA LEU A 4 -7.58 -34.60 61.31
C LEU A 4 -6.55 -33.60 60.77
N THR A 5 -5.88 -33.94 59.68
CA THR A 5 -5.10 -33.01 58.86
C THR A 5 -5.90 -32.72 57.60
N THR A 6 -6.30 -31.45 57.46
CA THR A 6 -6.86 -30.86 56.25
C THR A 6 -5.79 -30.83 55.15
N VAL A 7 -6.07 -31.45 54.00
CA VAL A 7 -5.30 -31.30 52.78
C VAL A 7 -5.98 -30.24 51.93
N THR A 8 -5.38 -29.05 51.87
CA THR A 8 -5.72 -27.98 50.93
C THR A 8 -5.21 -28.39 49.54
N LEU A 9 -6.11 -28.69 48.62
CA LEU A 9 -5.78 -28.79 47.19
C LEU A 9 -5.62 -27.36 46.64
N ALA A 10 -4.38 -26.96 46.38
CA ALA A 10 -4.12 -25.75 45.60
C ALA A 10 -4.46 -26.02 44.14
N LEU A 11 -5.61 -25.49 43.68
CA LEU A 11 -5.90 -25.32 42.26
C LEU A 11 -4.96 -24.24 41.72
N LEU A 12 -3.85 -24.67 41.11
CA LEU A 12 -3.09 -23.84 40.19
C LEU A 12 -3.97 -23.60 38.96
N GLY A 13 -4.67 -22.47 38.96
CA GLY A 13 -5.26 -21.92 37.75
C GLY A 13 -4.14 -21.59 36.78
N LEU A 14 -4.03 -22.37 35.71
CA LEU A 14 -3.39 -21.91 34.48
C LEU A 14 -4.24 -20.76 33.95
N ALA A 15 -3.94 -19.54 34.38
CA ALA A 15 -4.22 -18.38 33.55
C ALA A 15 -3.42 -18.61 32.26
N ALA A 16 -4.12 -18.97 31.18
CA ALA A 16 -3.53 -18.90 29.85
C ALA A 16 -3.10 -17.43 29.69
N ALA A 17 -1.79 -17.19 29.74
CA ALA A 17 -1.26 -15.89 29.35
C ALA A 17 -1.77 -15.63 27.94
N ILE A 18 -2.53 -14.55 27.78
CA ILE A 18 -2.88 -14.04 26.47
C ILE A 18 -1.54 -13.79 25.78
N PRO A 19 -1.25 -14.39 24.61
CA PRO A 19 -0.04 -14.05 23.88
C PRO A 19 -0.08 -12.54 23.65
N GLU A 20 0.97 -11.83 24.08
CA GLU A 20 1.13 -10.42 23.71
C GLU A 20 1.01 -10.30 22.18
N PRO A 21 0.33 -9.26 21.65
CA PRO A 21 0.25 -9.06 20.20
C PRO A 21 1.66 -8.99 19.63
N GLN A 22 2.07 -10.04 18.94
CA GLN A 22 3.41 -10.15 18.40
C GLN A 22 3.44 -9.36 17.10
N ARG A 23 4.13 -8.22 17.12
CA ARG A 23 4.31 -7.40 15.91
C ARG A 23 5.03 -8.21 14.83
N ARG A 24 4.51 -8.15 13.61
CA ARG A 24 5.17 -8.71 12.43
C ARG A 24 6.59 -8.15 12.33
N LYS A 25 7.57 -9.01 12.08
CA LYS A 25 8.93 -8.57 11.79
C LYS A 25 8.97 -7.95 10.39
N SER A 26 9.32 -6.67 10.28
CA SER A 26 9.50 -5.98 8.99
C SER A 26 10.97 -5.61 8.81
N LEU A 27 11.54 -6.01 7.68
CA LEU A 27 12.95 -5.81 7.32
C LEU A 27 12.98 -5.00 6.02
N SER A 28 13.32 -3.73 6.12
CA SER A 28 13.42 -2.83 4.97
C SER A 28 14.54 -1.83 5.19
N PHE A 29 15.52 -1.84 4.28
CA PHE A 29 16.58 -0.85 4.20
C PHE A 29 17.24 -0.90 2.83
N GLY A 30 17.83 0.20 2.41
CA GLY A 30 18.62 0.23 1.19
C GLY A 30 19.39 1.53 1.04
N PRO A 31 20.32 1.57 0.08
CA PRO A 31 21.14 2.75 -0.16
C PRO A 31 20.32 3.92 -0.72
N VAL A 32 20.66 5.13 -0.27
CA VAL A 32 20.28 6.39 -0.87
C VAL A 32 21.39 6.79 -1.83
N LEU A 33 21.04 6.89 -3.11
CA LEU A 33 22.01 7.18 -4.16
C LEU A 33 22.28 8.70 -4.23
N PRO A 34 23.53 9.16 -4.02
CA PRO A 34 23.84 10.59 -3.95
C PRO A 34 23.71 11.31 -5.30
N HIS A 35 23.79 10.58 -6.42
CA HIS A 35 23.63 11.11 -7.77
C HIS A 35 22.19 11.04 -8.28
N ALA A 36 21.28 10.38 -7.56
CA ALA A 36 19.89 10.29 -7.96
C ALA A 36 19.23 11.68 -7.90
N ARG A 37 18.45 12.01 -8.92
CA ARG A 37 17.82 13.33 -9.05
C ARG A 37 16.49 13.25 -9.80
N PHE A 38 15.65 14.26 -9.57
CA PHE A 38 14.48 14.55 -10.37
C PHE A 38 14.58 15.96 -10.96
N ASP A 39 14.34 16.09 -12.26
CA ASP A 39 14.39 17.36 -12.97
C ASP A 39 13.01 17.67 -13.58
N THR A 40 12.39 18.75 -13.13
CA THR A 40 11.12 19.30 -13.64
C THR A 40 11.31 20.53 -14.53
N SER A 41 12.55 21.01 -14.67
CA SER A 41 12.92 22.12 -15.56
C SER A 41 13.15 21.68 -16.99
N ALA A 42 13.26 20.36 -17.21
CA ALA A 42 13.32 19.76 -18.53
C ALA A 42 12.10 20.18 -19.35
N GLN A 43 12.31 21.12 -20.27
CA GLN A 43 11.45 21.38 -21.43
C GLN A 43 12.32 21.20 -22.68
N GLN A 44 13.08 20.11 -22.72
CA GLN A 44 14.03 19.85 -23.80
C GLN A 44 13.23 19.59 -25.09
N PRO A 45 13.33 20.48 -26.11
CA PRO A 45 12.71 20.23 -27.39
C PRO A 45 13.46 19.10 -28.10
N VAL A 46 12.72 18.36 -28.93
CA VAL A 46 13.26 17.26 -29.75
C VAL A 46 14.48 17.74 -30.56
N PRO A 47 15.57 16.96 -30.67
CA PRO A 47 16.64 17.24 -31.61
C PRO A 47 16.11 17.39 -33.05
N ASP A 48 16.59 18.40 -33.78
CA ASP A 48 16.12 18.71 -35.15
C ASP A 48 16.20 17.51 -36.12
N SER A 49 17.04 16.51 -35.81
CA SER A 49 17.25 15.29 -36.59
C SER A 49 16.04 14.34 -36.63
N LEU A 50 15.05 14.50 -35.75
CA LEU A 50 13.83 13.67 -35.76
C LEU A 50 12.71 14.27 -36.63
N PHE A 51 12.88 15.47 -37.21
CA PHE A 51 11.92 16.02 -38.16
C PHE A 51 12.18 15.51 -39.58
N THR A 52 11.28 14.66 -40.09
CA THR A 52 11.20 14.42 -41.53
C THR A 52 10.49 15.60 -42.22
N THR A 53 11.03 16.02 -43.37
CA THR A 53 10.65 17.22 -44.10
C THR A 53 9.13 17.50 -44.20
N HIS A 54 8.72 18.69 -43.76
CA HIS A 54 7.51 19.43 -44.16
C HIS A 54 6.12 18.85 -43.81
N ALA A 55 6.00 17.91 -42.87
CA ALA A 55 4.71 17.60 -42.24
C ALA A 55 4.88 17.48 -40.72
N ARG A 56 4.07 18.23 -39.95
CA ARG A 56 3.95 18.08 -38.48
C ARG A 56 3.33 16.71 -38.18
N VAL A 57 4.11 15.64 -38.25
CA VAL A 57 3.72 14.32 -37.72
C VAL A 57 3.95 14.35 -36.21
N PRO A 58 3.01 13.86 -35.37
CA PRO A 58 3.27 13.67 -33.95
C PRO A 58 4.48 12.75 -33.76
N VAL A 59 5.50 13.21 -33.04
CA VAL A 59 6.69 12.39 -32.75
C VAL A 59 6.28 11.30 -31.76
N ASP A 60 6.64 10.05 -32.04
CA ASP A 60 6.41 8.93 -31.13
C ASP A 60 7.15 9.21 -29.80
N PRO A 61 6.46 9.28 -28.65
CA PRO A 61 7.10 9.50 -27.36
C PRO A 61 8.22 8.49 -27.04
N LEU A 62 8.13 7.26 -27.54
CA LEU A 62 9.20 6.26 -27.36
C LEU A 62 10.44 6.59 -28.20
N GLU A 63 10.29 7.24 -29.35
CA GLU A 63 11.43 7.74 -30.13
C GLU A 63 12.10 8.93 -29.42
N VAL A 64 11.31 9.83 -28.82
CA VAL A 64 11.83 10.92 -27.98
C VAL A 64 12.61 10.36 -26.80
N ALA A 65 12.04 9.38 -26.09
CA ALA A 65 12.71 8.73 -24.96
C ALA A 65 14.02 8.06 -25.38
N LYS A 66 14.04 7.32 -26.49
CA LYS A 66 15.27 6.71 -27.02
C LYS A 66 16.31 7.75 -27.37
N SER A 67 15.93 8.81 -28.09
CA SER A 67 16.87 9.88 -28.43
C SER A 67 17.46 10.56 -27.20
N PHE A 68 16.67 10.75 -26.15
CA PHE A 68 17.17 11.27 -24.88
C PHE A 68 18.17 10.29 -24.24
N LEU A 69 17.77 9.03 -24.08
CA LEU A 69 18.60 7.99 -23.45
C LEU A 69 19.90 7.76 -24.22
N ASP A 70 19.88 7.73 -25.56
CA ASP A 70 21.07 7.60 -26.41
C ASP A 70 22.06 8.76 -26.25
N SER A 71 21.56 9.96 -25.90
CA SER A 71 22.40 11.14 -25.63
C SER A 71 22.83 11.26 -24.17
N HIS A 72 22.08 10.63 -23.26
CA HIS A 72 22.24 10.73 -21.81
C HIS A 72 23.11 9.61 -21.24
N VAL A 73 23.13 8.46 -21.91
CA VAL A 73 23.91 7.28 -21.54
C VAL A 73 25.12 7.17 -22.46
N ASP A 74 26.30 6.98 -21.89
CA ASP A 74 27.48 6.57 -22.66
C ASP A 74 27.32 5.10 -23.05
N LEU A 75 26.82 4.85 -24.27
CA LEU A 75 26.52 3.50 -24.78
C LEU A 75 27.77 2.69 -25.17
N ASP A 76 28.97 3.23 -24.98
CA ASP A 76 30.20 2.50 -25.26
C ASP A 76 30.56 1.50 -24.14
N ASN A 77 31.47 0.57 -24.45
CA ASN A 77 32.14 -0.32 -23.48
C ASN A 77 31.23 -1.26 -22.66
N GLY A 78 30.05 -1.63 -23.19
CA GLY A 78 29.17 -2.63 -22.58
C GLY A 78 28.12 -2.06 -21.62
N VAL A 79 27.90 -0.74 -21.65
CA VAL A 79 26.73 -0.09 -21.05
C VAL A 79 25.61 -0.02 -22.09
N SER A 80 24.39 -0.33 -21.67
CA SER A 80 23.18 -0.18 -22.48
C SER A 80 21.97 0.07 -21.57
N TYR A 81 20.78 0.17 -22.14
CA TYR A 81 19.54 0.25 -21.37
C TYR A 81 18.43 -0.55 -22.03
N VAL A 82 17.36 -0.79 -21.27
CA VAL A 82 16.10 -1.33 -21.80
C VAL A 82 14.96 -0.42 -21.37
N ILE A 83 14.06 -0.09 -22.30
CA ILE A 83 12.78 0.52 -21.96
C ILE A 83 11.85 -0.61 -21.51
N ARG A 84 11.36 -0.51 -20.28
CA ARG A 84 10.48 -1.51 -19.68
C ARG A 84 9.12 -1.52 -20.40
N GLY A 85 8.57 -2.72 -20.55
CA GLY A 85 7.32 -2.95 -21.26
C GLY A 85 6.07 -2.39 -20.57
N ASP A 86 6.20 -1.91 -19.34
CA ASP A 86 5.15 -1.21 -18.59
C ASP A 86 5.23 0.32 -18.72
N SER A 87 5.94 0.81 -19.72
CA SER A 87 5.83 2.20 -20.19
C SER A 87 4.48 2.39 -20.90
N TYR A 88 3.75 3.45 -20.60
CA TYR A 88 2.38 3.65 -21.10
C TYR A 88 2.05 5.14 -21.30
N THR A 89 1.00 5.40 -22.07
CA THR A 89 0.43 6.75 -22.23
C THR A 89 -0.85 6.86 -21.43
N ASP A 90 -0.85 7.74 -20.43
CA ASP A 90 -2.04 8.08 -19.67
C ASP A 90 -3.04 8.79 -20.58
N LYS A 91 -4.16 8.12 -20.87
CA LYS A 91 -5.20 8.62 -21.78
C LYS A 91 -5.88 9.89 -21.27
N ALA A 92 -5.90 10.14 -19.96
CA ALA A 92 -6.55 11.30 -19.38
C ALA A 92 -5.68 12.56 -19.48
N THR A 93 -4.37 12.44 -19.24
CA THR A 93 -3.43 13.58 -19.24
C THR A 93 -2.72 13.76 -20.58
N GLY A 94 -2.65 12.71 -21.40
CA GLY A 94 -1.86 12.64 -22.63
C GLY A 94 -0.35 12.49 -22.39
N VAL A 95 0.09 12.28 -21.14
CA VAL A 95 1.49 12.08 -20.79
C VAL A 95 1.86 10.62 -21.01
N THR A 96 2.96 10.39 -21.73
CA THR A 96 3.63 9.09 -21.79
C THR A 96 4.66 8.99 -20.68
N HIS A 97 4.47 8.00 -19.80
CA HIS A 97 5.41 7.63 -18.76
C HIS A 97 6.30 6.50 -19.30
N VAL A 98 7.58 6.79 -19.48
CA VAL A 98 8.57 5.83 -20.00
C VAL A 98 9.53 5.45 -18.88
N TYR A 99 9.64 4.16 -18.60
CA TYR A 99 10.55 3.62 -17.59
C TYR A 99 11.69 2.89 -18.28
N ALA A 100 12.93 3.26 -17.98
CA ALA A 100 14.12 2.62 -18.49
C ALA A 100 14.98 2.07 -17.35
N ARG A 101 15.67 0.96 -17.62
CA ARG A 101 16.61 0.32 -16.69
C ARG A 101 17.97 0.17 -17.34
N GLN A 102 19.02 0.49 -16.58
CA GLN A 102 20.39 0.37 -17.05
C GLN A 102 20.83 -1.10 -17.10
N ILE A 103 21.64 -1.43 -18.10
CA ILE A 103 22.26 -2.74 -18.29
C ILE A 103 23.77 -2.52 -18.43
N ILE A 104 24.55 -3.26 -17.67
CA ILE A 104 26.02 -3.21 -17.71
C ILE A 104 26.55 -4.62 -17.90
N GLN A 105 27.33 -4.83 -18.96
CA GLN A 105 27.85 -6.12 -19.41
C GLN A 105 26.73 -7.16 -19.62
N GLY A 106 25.56 -6.73 -20.08
CA GLY A 106 24.39 -7.61 -20.30
C GLY A 106 23.61 -7.97 -19.04
N VAL A 107 23.98 -7.43 -17.87
CA VAL A 107 23.31 -7.65 -16.58
C VAL A 107 22.58 -6.37 -16.17
N HIS A 108 21.33 -6.50 -15.70
CA HIS A 108 20.54 -5.37 -15.23
C HIS A 108 21.14 -4.78 -13.95
N VAL A 109 21.09 -3.46 -13.80
CA VAL A 109 21.37 -2.79 -12.54
C VAL A 109 20.02 -2.49 -11.86
N ALA A 110 19.75 -3.13 -10.72
CA ALA A 110 18.41 -3.22 -10.13
C ALA A 110 17.83 -1.86 -9.71
N ASP A 111 18.68 -0.99 -9.17
CA ASP A 111 18.34 0.34 -8.65
C ASP A 111 18.70 1.50 -9.60
N ALA A 112 19.15 1.20 -10.83
CA ALA A 112 19.45 2.18 -11.86
C ALA A 112 18.26 2.35 -12.82
N ASN A 113 17.39 3.31 -12.48
CA ASN A 113 16.14 3.57 -13.17
C ASN A 113 16.13 5.00 -13.73
N ILE A 114 15.58 5.15 -14.92
CA ILE A 114 15.18 6.45 -15.46
C ILE A 114 13.67 6.39 -15.69
N ASN A 115 12.95 7.42 -15.24
CA ASN A 115 11.57 7.65 -15.61
C ASN A 115 11.47 8.96 -16.40
N LEU A 116 10.85 8.94 -17.57
CA LEU A 116 10.67 10.08 -18.45
C LEU A 116 9.17 10.34 -18.60
N ASN A 117 8.77 11.60 -18.44
CA ASN A 117 7.39 12.02 -18.61
C ASN A 117 7.31 12.89 -19.86
N ILE A 118 6.70 12.38 -20.92
CA ILE A 118 6.74 12.99 -22.26
C ILE A 118 5.33 13.37 -22.69
N LYS A 119 5.14 14.59 -23.21
CA LYS A 119 3.87 15.02 -23.79
C LYS A 119 4.13 15.91 -24.99
N ASP A 120 3.41 15.65 -26.09
CA ASP A 120 3.50 16.43 -27.32
C ASP A 120 4.94 16.56 -27.88
N GLY A 121 5.74 15.49 -27.71
CA GLY A 121 7.15 15.46 -28.12
C GLY A 121 8.12 16.18 -27.18
N VAL A 122 7.66 16.70 -26.05
CA VAL A 122 8.49 17.39 -25.05
C VAL A 122 8.65 16.52 -23.82
N ILE A 123 9.89 16.35 -23.35
CA ILE A 123 10.16 15.79 -22.02
C ILE A 123 9.79 16.87 -21.01
N LEU A 124 8.81 16.60 -20.16
CA LEU A 124 8.28 17.50 -19.13
C LEU A 124 9.05 17.40 -17.82
N SER A 125 9.53 16.20 -17.52
CA SER A 125 10.36 15.90 -16.37
C SER A 125 11.02 14.54 -16.55
N PHE A 126 12.12 14.33 -15.83
CA PHE A 126 12.73 13.02 -15.75
C PHE A 126 13.39 12.79 -14.40
N GLY A 127 13.33 11.54 -13.93
CA GLY A 127 14.16 11.07 -12.82
C GLY A 127 15.29 10.21 -13.35
N ASP A 128 16.44 10.26 -12.68
CA ASP A 128 17.66 9.58 -13.09
C ASP A 128 18.42 9.05 -11.88
N SER A 129 18.55 7.73 -11.80
CA SER A 129 19.40 7.02 -10.85
C SER A 129 20.41 6.10 -11.52
N PHE A 130 20.67 6.27 -12.83
CA PHE A 130 21.63 5.44 -13.55
C PHE A 130 23.02 5.55 -12.92
N TYR A 131 23.73 4.42 -12.88
CA TYR A 131 25.08 4.38 -12.35
C TYR A 131 26.02 5.20 -13.24
N PRO A 132 26.69 6.25 -12.71
CA PRO A 132 27.51 7.15 -13.51
C PRO A 132 28.98 6.70 -13.62
N GLY A 133 29.37 5.66 -12.88
CA GLY A 133 30.75 5.21 -12.81
C GLY A 133 31.16 4.30 -13.97
N PRO A 134 32.47 3.93 -14.04
CA PRO A 134 32.97 3.06 -15.09
C PRO A 134 32.45 1.62 -14.91
N VAL A 135 32.40 0.89 -16.03
CA VAL A 135 32.09 -0.54 -16.04
C VAL A 135 33.04 -1.30 -15.10
N PRO A 136 32.52 -2.15 -14.19
CA PRO A 136 33.35 -2.86 -13.24
C PRO A 136 34.38 -3.75 -13.94
N THR A 137 35.65 -3.63 -13.54
CA THR A 137 36.76 -4.47 -14.03
C THR A 137 37.16 -5.58 -13.04
N SER A 138 36.70 -5.50 -11.80
CA SER A 138 36.91 -6.51 -10.76
C SER A 138 35.74 -6.50 -9.77
N HIS A 139 35.48 -7.64 -9.11
CA HIS A 139 34.55 -7.70 -7.99
C HIS A 139 35.12 -6.93 -6.80
N THR A 140 34.57 -5.75 -6.51
CA THR A 140 34.98 -4.94 -5.36
C THR A 140 34.36 -5.49 -4.08
N ARG A 141 35.19 -5.71 -3.05
CA ARG A 141 34.74 -5.89 -1.66
C ARG A 141 34.98 -4.58 -0.93
N GLY A 142 33.96 -4.00 -0.32
CA GLY A 142 34.11 -2.72 0.36
C GLY A 142 33.12 -2.52 1.49
N ALA A 143 31.86 -2.27 1.15
CA ALA A 143 30.86 -1.87 2.13
C ALA A 143 30.08 -3.05 2.73
N HIS A 144 29.54 -2.85 3.93
CA HIS A 144 28.63 -3.78 4.58
C HIS A 144 27.31 -3.05 4.89
N PRO A 145 26.48 -2.76 3.88
CA PRO A 145 25.30 -1.87 4.02
C PRO A 145 24.42 -2.19 5.22
N HIS A 146 24.11 -3.47 5.43
CA HIS A 146 23.30 -3.91 6.57
C HIS A 146 23.93 -3.59 7.93
N ALA A 147 25.24 -3.76 8.06
CA ALA A 147 25.94 -3.50 9.33
C ALA A 147 26.09 -2.00 9.59
N GLU A 148 26.35 -1.23 8.53
CA GLU A 148 26.41 0.24 8.61
C GLU A 148 25.04 0.82 8.98
N TYR A 149 23.97 0.38 8.32
CA TYR A 149 22.60 0.76 8.69
C TYR A 149 22.29 0.46 10.17
N CYS A 150 22.68 -0.73 10.65
CA CYS A 150 22.49 -1.09 12.06
C CYS A 150 23.32 -0.21 13.02
N ALA A 151 24.55 0.15 12.66
CA ALA A 151 25.36 1.08 13.46
C ALA A 151 24.74 2.50 13.52
N HIS A 152 24.10 2.95 12.44
CA HIS A 152 23.33 4.20 12.43
C HIS A 152 22.11 4.12 13.36
N LEU A 153 21.36 3.01 13.34
CA LEU A 153 20.24 2.79 14.26
C LEU A 153 20.68 2.72 15.72
N ASP A 154 21.82 2.10 16.03
CA ASP A 154 22.39 2.07 17.39
C ASP A 154 22.71 3.48 17.90
N SER A 155 23.26 4.33 17.01
CA SER A 155 23.55 5.73 17.32
C SER A 155 22.27 6.51 17.61
N ALA A 156 21.21 6.30 16.82
CA ALA A 156 19.91 6.96 17.00
C ALA A 156 19.17 6.56 18.29
N ARG A 157 19.45 5.36 18.83
CA ARG A 157 18.84 4.85 20.08
C ARG A 157 19.51 5.38 21.35
N SER A 158 20.70 5.96 21.26
CA SER A 158 21.46 6.41 22.42
C SER A 158 20.91 7.76 22.94
N PRO A 159 20.48 7.87 24.22
CA PRO A 159 19.92 9.11 24.73
C PRO A 159 20.99 10.21 24.83
N THR A 160 20.76 11.33 24.15
CA THR A 160 21.56 12.55 24.40
C THR A 160 21.12 13.22 25.70
N PRO A 161 22.02 13.89 26.46
CA PRO A 161 21.72 14.45 27.80
C PRO A 161 20.60 15.50 27.87
N ASN A 162 20.08 15.98 26.73
CA ASN A 162 19.08 17.05 26.62
C ASN A 162 17.79 16.61 25.89
N SER A 163 17.49 15.32 25.73
CA SER A 163 16.26 14.93 25.02
C SER A 163 15.01 15.21 25.85
N GLU A 164 14.10 16.02 25.32
CA GLU A 164 12.70 16.06 25.75
C GLU A 164 12.13 14.63 25.82
N GLN A 165 11.21 14.36 26.76
CA GLN A 165 10.62 13.03 26.93
C GLN A 165 9.97 12.57 25.61
N LEU A 166 10.53 11.52 25.02
CA LEU A 166 9.95 10.86 23.87
C LEU A 166 8.57 10.30 24.23
N PRO A 167 7.56 10.47 23.36
CA PRO A 167 6.31 9.73 23.49
C PRO A 167 6.61 8.22 23.56
N LEU A 168 5.92 7.50 24.46
CA LEU A 168 6.15 6.07 24.71
C LEU A 168 6.08 5.22 23.42
N HIS A 169 5.21 5.62 22.48
CA HIS A 169 5.03 4.98 21.18
C HIS A 169 6.28 5.09 20.29
N SER A 170 6.87 6.29 20.20
CA SER A 170 8.05 6.57 19.38
C SER A 170 9.29 5.80 19.83
N HIS A 171 9.44 5.57 21.13
CA HIS A 171 10.52 4.73 21.68
C HIS A 171 10.29 3.24 21.40
N SER A 172 9.03 2.78 21.43
CA SER A 172 8.67 1.40 21.07
C SER A 172 8.94 1.11 19.58
N GLU A 173 8.62 2.05 18.70
CA GLU A 173 8.80 1.95 17.26
C GLU A 173 10.28 1.77 16.87
N LEU A 174 11.15 2.65 17.37
CA LEU A 174 12.59 2.59 17.07
C LEU A 174 13.23 1.29 17.58
N ASN A 175 12.80 0.80 18.75
CA ASN A 175 13.27 -0.49 19.27
C ASN A 175 12.77 -1.66 18.42
N HIS A 176 11.53 -1.61 17.91
CA HIS A 176 11.03 -2.62 16.99
C HIS A 176 11.78 -2.63 15.65
N ILE A 177 12.03 -1.47 15.05
CA ILE A 177 12.81 -1.35 13.81
C ILE A 177 14.21 -1.94 14.03
N HIS A 178 14.88 -1.56 15.12
CA HIS A 178 16.21 -2.08 15.43
C HIS A 178 16.20 -3.60 15.63
N SER A 179 15.30 -4.12 16.46
CA SER A 179 15.21 -5.58 16.68
C SER A 179 14.91 -6.35 15.39
N SER A 180 14.03 -5.83 14.52
CA SER A 180 13.66 -6.49 13.26
C SER A 180 14.81 -6.49 12.26
N ASN A 181 15.59 -5.40 12.20
CA ASN A 181 16.67 -5.25 11.23
C ASN A 181 18.01 -5.80 11.73
N CYS A 182 18.33 -5.69 13.02
CA CYS A 182 19.71 -5.79 13.52
C CYS A 182 19.96 -6.94 14.48
N ALA A 183 18.91 -7.58 15.04
CA ALA A 183 19.08 -8.64 16.04
C ALA A 183 19.86 -9.85 15.51
N SER A 184 19.71 -10.18 14.22
CA SER A 184 20.35 -11.33 13.57
C SER A 184 21.77 -11.04 13.05
N LEU A 185 22.27 -9.79 13.16
CA LEU A 185 23.56 -9.39 12.60
C LEU A 185 24.76 -10.22 13.15
N PRO A 186 24.84 -10.51 14.47
CA PRO A 186 25.90 -11.37 15.00
C PRO A 186 25.87 -12.79 14.40
N ASP A 187 24.67 -13.35 14.20
CA ASP A 187 24.50 -14.69 13.65
C ASP A 187 24.97 -14.74 12.19
N LEU A 188 24.67 -13.71 11.39
CA LEU A 188 25.13 -13.57 10.00
C LEU A 188 26.66 -13.61 9.89
N HIS A 189 27.38 -12.91 10.80
CA HIS A 189 28.84 -12.91 10.80
C HIS A 189 29.47 -14.26 11.18
N SER A 190 28.69 -15.16 11.79
CA SER A 190 29.16 -16.47 12.24
C SER A 190 28.83 -17.62 11.27
N VAL A 191 28.14 -17.34 10.16
CA VAL A 191 27.79 -18.35 9.14
C VAL A 191 29.08 -18.95 8.54
N PRO A 192 29.21 -20.28 8.45
CA PRO A 192 30.36 -20.93 7.83
C PRO A 192 30.56 -20.49 6.38
N THR A 193 31.76 -20.00 6.05
CA THR A 193 32.10 -19.56 4.70
C THR A 193 33.21 -20.44 4.12
N PRO A 194 33.07 -20.89 2.85
CA PRO A 194 34.14 -21.60 2.14
C PRO A 194 35.42 -20.77 2.06
N SER A 195 36.55 -21.44 1.80
CA SER A 195 37.84 -20.76 1.56
C SER A 195 37.69 -19.69 0.48
N ILE A 196 38.10 -18.47 0.82
CA ILE A 196 37.88 -17.24 0.05
C ILE A 196 38.81 -17.12 -1.17
N GLN A 197 39.91 -17.88 -1.21
CA GLN A 197 40.88 -17.80 -2.31
C GLN A 197 40.26 -18.34 -3.61
N ASP A 198 39.99 -17.41 -4.54
CA ASP A 198 39.62 -17.64 -5.94
C ASP A 198 38.16 -18.06 -6.23
N HIS A 199 37.21 -17.84 -5.31
CA HIS A 199 35.78 -18.10 -5.60
C HIS A 199 35.22 -17.06 -6.59
N VAL A 200 34.79 -17.53 -7.77
CA VAL A 200 34.11 -16.71 -8.78
C VAL A 200 32.60 -16.79 -8.51
N PRO A 201 31.91 -15.65 -8.32
CA PRO A 201 30.47 -15.63 -8.12
C PRO A 201 29.72 -16.38 -9.23
N SER A 202 28.80 -17.26 -8.84
CA SER A 202 28.05 -18.12 -9.76
C SER A 202 26.56 -18.11 -9.42
N PRO A 203 25.66 -18.26 -10.42
CA PRO A 203 24.23 -18.52 -10.16
C PRO A 203 23.97 -19.68 -9.18
N GLN A 204 24.88 -20.66 -9.12
CA GLN A 204 24.82 -21.81 -8.19
C GLN A 204 24.98 -21.43 -6.71
N ASP A 205 25.47 -20.23 -6.40
CA ASP A 205 25.61 -19.74 -5.02
C ASP A 205 24.29 -19.20 -4.45
N ALA A 206 23.25 -19.06 -5.29
CA ALA A 206 21.96 -18.48 -4.91
C ALA A 206 21.31 -19.14 -3.69
N PRO A 207 21.29 -20.48 -3.52
CA PRO A 207 20.73 -21.12 -2.32
C PRO A 207 21.43 -20.70 -1.03
N ARG A 208 22.76 -20.54 -1.04
CA ARG A 208 23.51 -20.10 0.14
C ARG A 208 23.23 -18.63 0.45
N ALA A 209 23.23 -17.77 -0.56
CA ALA A 209 22.87 -16.36 -0.42
C ALA A 209 21.44 -16.19 0.11
N LEU A 210 20.49 -17.01 -0.37
CA LEU A 210 19.11 -17.03 0.11
C LEU A 210 19.03 -17.43 1.58
N LEU A 211 19.73 -18.47 2.03
CA LEU A 211 19.74 -18.86 3.44
C LEU A 211 20.35 -17.79 4.35
N THR A 212 21.39 -17.09 3.89
CA THR A 212 21.93 -15.91 4.60
C THR A 212 20.85 -14.84 4.77
N PHE A 213 20.07 -14.55 3.73
CA PHE A 213 18.94 -13.63 3.85
C PHE A 213 17.84 -14.15 4.79
N LEU A 214 17.43 -15.42 4.66
CA LEU A 214 16.37 -16.01 5.47
C LEU A 214 16.73 -16.06 6.96
N LEU A 215 18.02 -16.17 7.31
CA LEU A 215 18.47 -16.04 8.69
C LEU A 215 18.12 -14.65 9.28
N ALA A 216 18.29 -13.59 8.48
CA ALA A 216 17.93 -12.23 8.86
C ALA A 216 16.42 -11.99 8.80
N ALA A 217 15.72 -12.55 7.81
CA ALA A 217 14.29 -12.34 7.56
C ALA A 217 13.37 -13.27 8.36
N ALA A 218 13.91 -14.29 9.03
CA ALA A 218 13.13 -15.30 9.75
C ALA A 218 12.09 -14.64 10.70
N PRO A 219 10.80 -15.03 10.60
CA PRO A 219 9.70 -14.42 11.35
C PRO A 219 9.73 -14.75 12.83
N SER A 220 10.51 -15.76 13.24
CA SER A 220 10.70 -16.10 14.64
C SER A 220 12.18 -16.36 14.97
N PRO A 221 12.61 -16.07 16.21
CA PRO A 221 13.95 -16.44 16.67
C PRO A 221 14.23 -17.94 16.57
N ALA A 222 13.20 -18.78 16.76
CA ALA A 222 13.33 -20.23 16.67
C ALA A 222 13.67 -20.68 15.24
N LEU A 223 13.04 -20.09 14.22
CA LEU A 223 13.38 -20.40 12.83
C LEU A 223 14.78 -19.87 12.47
N ALA A 224 15.14 -18.66 12.92
CA ALA A 224 16.48 -18.11 12.71
C ALA A 224 17.55 -19.04 13.29
N GLN A 225 17.36 -19.49 14.54
CA GLN A 225 18.26 -20.43 15.21
C GLN A 225 18.32 -21.78 14.51
N ASP A 226 17.20 -22.28 14.00
CA ASP A 226 17.16 -23.54 13.25
C ASP A 226 17.93 -23.44 11.92
N ILE A 227 17.76 -22.34 11.18
CA ILE A 227 18.50 -22.05 9.95
C ILE A 227 20.00 -21.97 10.26
N HIS A 228 20.38 -21.27 11.33
CA HIS A 228 21.78 -21.11 11.74
C HIS A 228 22.42 -22.43 12.15
N ALA A 229 21.76 -23.19 13.03
CA ALA A 229 22.31 -24.43 13.59
C ALA A 229 22.40 -25.57 12.56
N ARG A 230 21.49 -25.59 11.57
CA ARG A 230 21.39 -26.64 10.54
C ARG A 230 21.60 -26.08 9.13
N PHE A 231 22.46 -25.07 9.00
CA PHE A 231 22.65 -24.33 7.75
C PHE A 231 22.98 -25.22 6.55
N ASP A 232 23.94 -26.15 6.71
CA ASP A 232 24.35 -27.07 5.64
C ASP A 232 23.26 -28.11 5.30
N ASP A 233 22.47 -28.54 6.28
CA ASP A 233 21.34 -29.47 6.05
C ASP A 233 20.24 -28.78 5.23
N HIS A 234 19.91 -27.54 5.58
CA HIS A 234 18.94 -26.74 4.83
C HIS A 234 19.44 -26.49 3.40
N LEU A 235 20.73 -26.12 3.25
CA LEU A 235 21.36 -25.92 1.94
C LEU A 235 21.27 -27.17 1.06
N ALA A 236 21.46 -28.36 1.63
CA ALA A 236 21.36 -29.63 0.91
C ALA A 236 19.92 -30.00 0.53
N SER A 237 18.92 -29.47 1.23
CA SER A 237 17.50 -29.73 0.96
C SER A 237 16.89 -28.83 -0.13
N ILE A 238 17.53 -27.69 -0.40
CA ILE A 238 17.09 -26.74 -1.41
C ILE A 238 17.35 -27.28 -2.81
N THR A 239 16.35 -27.13 -3.69
CA THR A 239 16.51 -27.43 -5.12
C THR A 239 16.38 -26.16 -5.96
N MET A 240 17.11 -26.13 -7.07
CA MET A 240 17.15 -24.98 -7.97
C MET A 240 16.90 -25.42 -9.41
N ALA A 241 16.04 -24.69 -10.12
CA ALA A 241 15.71 -24.91 -11.51
C ALA A 241 15.89 -23.62 -12.32
N ARG A 242 16.36 -23.75 -13.57
CA ARG A 242 16.50 -22.63 -14.49
C ARG A 242 15.18 -22.40 -15.24
N MET A 243 14.67 -21.17 -15.22
CA MET A 243 13.58 -20.75 -16.08
C MET A 243 14.13 -20.22 -17.41
N SER A 244 13.73 -20.82 -18.52
CA SER A 244 14.04 -20.29 -19.85
C SER A 244 13.06 -19.16 -20.18
N THR A 245 13.55 -17.92 -20.23
CA THR A 245 12.78 -16.79 -20.77
C THR A 245 12.91 -16.79 -22.29
N LEU A 246 11.78 -16.68 -23.00
CA LEU A 246 11.75 -16.52 -24.47
C LEU A 246 11.76 -15.05 -24.88
N LEU A 247 11.71 -14.12 -23.91
CA LEU A 247 11.67 -12.69 -24.12
C LEU A 247 13.10 -12.14 -24.27
N PRO A 248 13.37 -11.33 -25.32
CA PRO A 248 14.65 -10.64 -25.45
C PRO A 248 14.88 -9.71 -24.25
N HIS A 249 16.09 -9.70 -23.69
CA HIS A 249 16.54 -8.78 -22.62
C HIS A 249 15.97 -8.98 -21.21
N GLU A 250 15.11 -9.98 -20.98
CA GLU A 250 14.75 -10.39 -19.62
C GLU A 250 15.92 -11.12 -18.94
N PRO A 251 16.25 -10.80 -17.68
CA PRO A 251 17.33 -11.47 -16.97
C PRO A 251 17.02 -12.97 -16.82
N GLU A 252 18.06 -13.78 -16.86
CA GLU A 252 17.94 -15.21 -16.58
C GLU A 252 17.41 -15.41 -15.15
N GLN A 253 16.27 -16.07 -15.02
CA GLN A 253 15.64 -16.35 -13.74
C GLN A 253 15.91 -17.80 -13.30
N MET A 254 16.16 -17.96 -12.01
CA MET A 254 16.21 -19.25 -11.33
C MET A 254 15.08 -19.32 -10.32
N THR A 255 14.55 -20.52 -10.16
CA THR A 255 13.51 -20.83 -9.20
C THR A 255 14.08 -21.74 -8.13
N ILE A 256 13.94 -21.35 -6.87
CA ILE A 256 14.47 -22.06 -5.71
C ILE A 256 13.30 -22.60 -4.89
N THR A 257 13.32 -23.89 -4.55
CA THR A 257 12.27 -24.54 -3.78
C THR A 257 12.84 -25.29 -2.57
N GLY A 258 12.02 -25.46 -1.53
CA GLY A 258 12.42 -26.14 -0.29
C GLY A 258 13.17 -25.24 0.71
N ALA A 259 13.20 -23.92 0.48
CA ALA A 259 13.81 -22.98 1.41
C ALA A 259 12.97 -22.84 2.70
N PRO A 260 13.60 -22.81 3.89
CA PRO A 260 12.87 -22.78 5.16
C PRO A 260 12.10 -21.45 5.34
N GLY A 261 10.84 -21.54 5.75
CA GLY A 261 9.99 -20.38 6.04
C GLY A 261 9.37 -19.68 4.83
N THR A 262 9.64 -20.15 3.61
CA THR A 262 9.00 -19.63 2.38
C THR A 262 7.72 -20.39 2.09
N LEU A 263 6.73 -19.72 1.49
CA LEU A 263 5.44 -20.35 1.15
C LEU A 263 5.39 -20.95 -0.24
N GLY A 264 6.22 -20.42 -1.13
CA GLY A 264 6.29 -20.83 -2.53
C GLY A 264 7.72 -20.89 -3.01
N GLU A 265 7.84 -20.97 -4.32
CA GLU A 265 9.13 -20.92 -4.99
C GLU A 265 9.71 -19.51 -4.92
N VAL A 266 10.98 -19.39 -4.57
CA VAL A 266 11.71 -18.13 -4.55
C VAL A 266 12.30 -17.87 -5.93
N LYS A 267 12.00 -16.71 -6.51
CA LYS A 267 12.64 -16.28 -7.76
C LYS A 267 13.99 -15.65 -7.44
N SER A 268 15.01 -15.99 -8.20
CA SER A 268 16.36 -15.43 -8.10
C SER A 268 16.86 -14.96 -9.46
N THR A 269 17.43 -13.76 -9.51
CA THR A 269 18.06 -13.19 -10.70
C THR A 269 19.45 -12.64 -10.37
N ILE A 270 20.39 -12.74 -11.31
CA ILE A 270 21.66 -12.03 -11.18
C ILE A 270 21.46 -10.59 -11.62
N ALA A 271 21.89 -9.65 -10.78
CA ALA A 271 21.82 -8.22 -11.05
C ALA A 271 23.06 -7.50 -10.51
N TRP A 272 23.27 -6.27 -10.95
CA TRP A 272 24.11 -5.29 -10.27
C TRP A 272 23.26 -4.46 -9.32
N VAL A 273 23.86 -3.98 -8.24
CA VAL A 273 23.28 -2.99 -7.31
C VAL A 273 24.31 -1.91 -7.04
N GLN A 274 23.85 -0.66 -6.91
CA GLN A 274 24.69 0.47 -6.59
C GLN A 274 24.92 0.56 -5.08
N VAL A 275 26.19 0.60 -4.68
CA VAL A 275 26.60 0.68 -3.29
C VAL A 275 27.35 2.00 -3.07
N PRO A 276 26.67 3.03 -2.54
CA PRO A 276 27.31 4.27 -2.12
C PRO A 276 28.26 4.06 -0.93
N SER A 277 29.31 4.87 -0.88
CA SER A 277 30.29 4.96 0.20
C SER A 277 30.13 6.29 0.95
N GLU A 278 30.68 6.39 2.16
CA GLU A 278 30.59 7.63 2.98
C GLU A 278 31.20 8.87 2.31
N ASP A 279 32.17 8.69 1.40
CA ASP A 279 32.79 9.78 0.64
C ASP A 279 31.93 10.25 -0.56
N GLY A 280 30.74 9.68 -0.74
CA GLY A 280 29.81 9.98 -1.83
C GLY A 280 30.11 9.23 -3.14
N THR A 281 31.16 8.41 -3.19
CA THR A 281 31.41 7.56 -4.36
C THR A 281 30.44 6.37 -4.39
N VAL A 282 30.13 5.89 -5.60
CA VAL A 282 29.23 4.74 -5.81
C VAL A 282 29.99 3.69 -6.60
N HIS A 283 29.86 2.42 -6.21
CA HIS A 283 30.37 1.27 -6.96
C HIS A 283 29.27 0.25 -7.21
N LEU A 284 29.48 -0.65 -8.17
CA LEU A 284 28.54 -1.74 -8.44
C LEU A 284 28.99 -3.03 -7.76
N GLU A 285 28.04 -3.68 -7.09
CA GLU A 285 28.22 -5.02 -6.54
C GLU A 285 27.30 -6.02 -7.26
N LEU A 286 27.86 -7.17 -7.63
CA LEU A 286 27.10 -8.25 -8.26
C LEU A 286 26.29 -8.97 -7.17
N VAL A 287 25.00 -9.15 -7.39
CA VAL A 287 24.06 -9.70 -6.41
C VAL A 287 23.19 -10.81 -6.97
N HIS A 288 22.66 -11.63 -6.07
CA HIS A 288 21.41 -12.34 -6.27
C HIS A 288 20.26 -11.45 -5.77
N ARG A 289 19.33 -11.13 -6.66
CA ARG A 289 18.07 -10.47 -6.32
C ARG A 289 16.98 -11.54 -6.15
N PHE A 290 16.36 -11.57 -4.98
CA PHE A 290 15.35 -12.54 -4.59
C PHE A 290 13.97 -11.91 -4.45
N GLU A 291 12.94 -12.63 -4.90
CA GLU A 291 11.54 -12.39 -4.53
C GLU A 291 11.09 -13.52 -3.59
N VAL A 292 10.85 -13.21 -2.32
CA VAL A 292 10.63 -14.20 -1.25
C VAL A 292 9.27 -14.00 -0.60
N GLU A 293 8.31 -14.86 -0.92
CA GLU A 293 7.02 -14.90 -0.24
C GLU A 293 7.11 -15.73 1.05
N MET A 294 6.72 -15.11 2.17
CA MET A 294 6.65 -15.72 3.51
C MET A 294 5.22 -15.58 4.07
N GLU A 295 4.97 -16.13 5.26
CA GLU A 295 3.64 -16.11 5.90
C GLU A 295 3.06 -14.69 6.01
N ASN A 296 3.84 -13.76 6.55
CA ASN A 296 3.39 -12.39 6.80
C ASN A 296 4.09 -11.34 5.95
N ASN A 297 5.09 -11.71 5.15
CA ASN A 297 5.97 -10.80 4.45
C ASN A 297 6.15 -11.23 3.00
N TRP A 298 6.46 -10.27 2.12
CA TRP A 298 6.98 -10.57 0.80
C TRP A 298 8.15 -9.63 0.54
N TYR A 299 9.34 -10.22 0.46
CA TYR A 299 10.57 -9.44 0.33
C TYR A 299 11.08 -9.42 -1.11
N GLU A 300 11.49 -8.24 -1.57
CA GLU A 300 12.54 -8.12 -2.59
C GLU A 300 13.87 -7.87 -1.87
N ALA A 301 14.85 -8.76 -2.03
CA ALA A 301 16.13 -8.65 -1.34
C ALA A 301 17.30 -8.78 -2.30
N THR A 302 18.34 -7.98 -2.11
CA THR A 302 19.60 -8.10 -2.85
C THR A 302 20.71 -8.56 -1.91
N VAL A 303 21.35 -9.67 -2.28
CA VAL A 303 22.41 -10.30 -1.50
C VAL A 303 23.65 -10.46 -2.37
N SER A 304 24.83 -10.10 -1.87
CA SER A 304 26.07 -10.17 -2.67
C SER A 304 26.26 -11.57 -3.23
N ALA A 305 26.60 -11.66 -4.53
CA ALA A 305 26.98 -12.92 -5.16
C ALA A 305 28.37 -13.38 -4.71
N SER A 306 29.20 -12.43 -4.25
CA SER A 306 30.52 -12.72 -3.68
C SER A 306 30.43 -13.19 -2.23
N LEU A 307 31.23 -14.19 -1.87
CA LEU A 307 31.46 -14.60 -0.50
C LEU A 307 32.33 -13.57 0.26
N PRO A 308 32.18 -13.41 1.59
CA PRO A 308 30.99 -13.82 2.35
C PRO A 308 29.75 -13.05 1.85
N HIS A 309 28.61 -13.74 1.77
CA HIS A 309 27.36 -13.12 1.33
C HIS A 309 26.93 -12.04 2.32
N ARG A 310 26.58 -10.86 1.81
CA ARG A 310 26.11 -9.69 2.57
C ARG A 310 24.75 -9.27 2.04
N ILE A 311 23.87 -8.80 2.92
CA ILE A 311 22.59 -8.22 2.52
C ILE A 311 22.84 -6.74 2.18
N LEU A 312 22.49 -6.33 0.96
CA LEU A 312 22.75 -4.97 0.46
C LEU A 312 21.51 -4.09 0.56
N SER A 313 20.37 -4.62 0.16
CA SER A 313 19.07 -3.96 0.31
C SER A 313 17.96 -4.98 0.49
N VAL A 314 16.91 -4.56 1.20
CA VAL A 314 15.68 -5.32 1.39
C VAL A 314 14.50 -4.36 1.33
N VAL A 315 13.46 -4.77 0.62
CA VAL A 315 12.15 -4.13 0.64
C VAL A 315 11.12 -5.15 1.04
N ASP A 316 10.42 -4.89 2.14
CA ASP A 316 9.18 -5.57 2.45
C ASP A 316 8.02 -4.92 1.67
N TRP A 317 7.37 -5.68 0.79
CA TRP A 317 6.20 -5.19 0.06
C TRP A 317 4.93 -5.13 0.91
N ALA A 318 4.96 -5.64 2.14
CA ALA A 318 3.88 -5.47 3.10
C ALA A 318 4.13 -4.26 4.00
N SER A 319 3.18 -3.32 3.99
CA SER A 319 3.16 -2.13 4.86
C SER A 319 2.17 -2.35 5.99
N ASP A 320 2.57 -2.08 7.23
CA ASP A 320 1.71 -2.23 8.41
C ASP A 320 1.12 -0.88 8.82
N SER A 321 0.00 -0.85 9.53
CA SER A 321 -0.43 0.33 10.29
C SER A 321 0.34 0.44 11.65
N PRO A 322 0.35 1.61 12.31
CA PRO A 322 0.85 1.73 13.68
C PRO A 322 0.06 0.88 14.67
N MET A 323 0.76 0.17 15.58
CA MET A 323 0.11 -0.53 16.69
C MET A 323 0.07 0.33 17.96
N PRO A 324 -1.11 0.66 18.52
CA PRO A 324 -1.18 1.25 19.84
C PRO A 324 -0.71 0.26 20.92
N LEU A 325 0.01 0.77 21.91
CA LEU A 325 0.40 0.01 23.10
C LEU A 325 -0.79 -0.14 24.06
N TYR A 326 -0.89 -1.29 24.72
CA TYR A 326 -1.94 -1.60 25.70
C TYR A 326 -1.78 -0.75 26.98
N PRO A 327 -2.83 -0.07 27.49
CA PRO A 327 -2.78 0.53 28.82
C PRO A 327 -2.86 -0.58 29.90
N SER A 328 -1.94 -0.54 30.88
CA SER A 328 -1.88 -1.51 31.98
C SER A 328 -3.25 -1.67 32.70
N PRO A 329 -3.68 -2.88 33.08
CA PRO A 329 -5.00 -3.14 33.69
C PRO A 329 -5.30 -2.50 35.05
N GLU A 330 -4.41 -1.68 35.63
CA GLU A 330 -4.54 -1.27 37.04
C GLU A 330 -5.50 -0.09 37.31
N SER A 331 -6.13 0.53 36.31
CA SER A 331 -6.80 1.81 36.52
C SER A 331 -8.34 1.84 36.56
N ASP A 332 -9.07 0.72 36.63
CA ASP A 332 -10.53 0.82 36.80
C ASP A 332 -11.21 -0.43 37.41
N ALA A 333 -10.90 -0.72 38.67
CA ALA A 333 -11.66 -1.69 39.46
C ALA A 333 -12.65 -0.96 40.38
N ARG A 334 -13.90 -0.74 39.92
CA ARG A 334 -15.05 -0.49 40.80
C ARG A 334 -16.40 -0.66 40.09
N LEU A 335 -16.94 -1.89 40.07
CA LEU A 335 -18.38 -2.13 39.96
C LEU A 335 -18.83 -3.25 40.92
N PRO A 336 -20.01 -3.12 41.59
CA PRO A 336 -20.54 -4.09 42.56
C PRO A 336 -21.33 -5.23 41.88
N PRO A 337 -21.60 -6.36 42.59
CA PRO A 337 -22.07 -7.59 41.97
C PRO A 337 -23.61 -7.65 41.92
N LEU A 338 -24.14 -8.27 40.86
CA LEU A 338 -25.53 -8.74 40.84
C LEU A 338 -25.57 -10.24 40.58
N SER A 339 -26.07 -10.94 41.60
CA SER A 339 -26.39 -12.35 41.62
C SER A 339 -27.85 -12.59 41.24
N SER A 340 -28.13 -13.85 40.90
CA SER A 340 -29.43 -14.54 40.77
C SER A 340 -30.26 -14.23 39.52
N PHE A 341 -30.46 -15.23 38.65
CA PHE A 341 -31.66 -16.08 38.61
C PHE A 341 -31.48 -17.21 37.56
N LEU A 342 -31.48 -18.47 38.02
CA LEU A 342 -31.78 -19.69 37.24
C LEU A 342 -33.28 -20.04 37.44
N PRO A 343 -33.99 -20.67 36.48
CA PRO A 343 -34.07 -22.16 36.42
C PRO A 343 -34.14 -22.74 34.97
N ALA A 344 -33.50 -23.89 34.65
CA ALA A 344 -34.01 -25.29 34.62
C ALA A 344 -35.34 -25.53 33.86
N GLY A 345 -35.56 -26.50 32.96
CA GLY A 345 -34.81 -27.62 32.38
C GLY A 345 -35.77 -28.59 31.62
N SER A 346 -35.21 -29.57 30.86
CA SER A 346 -35.81 -30.84 30.33
C SER A 346 -36.86 -30.72 29.18
N ASN A 347 -37.03 -31.62 28.21
CA ASN A 347 -36.63 -33.03 27.96
C ASN A 347 -36.96 -33.42 26.48
N GLY A 348 -36.30 -34.44 25.92
CA GLY A 348 -36.97 -35.40 24.99
C GLY A 348 -36.39 -35.67 23.58
N GLN A 349 -35.56 -36.73 23.48
CA GLN A 349 -35.48 -37.82 22.47
C GLN A 349 -36.64 -37.95 21.43
N SER A 350 -36.57 -38.61 20.26
CA SER A 350 -35.58 -39.40 19.49
C SER A 350 -36.27 -39.87 18.18
N CYS A 351 -35.49 -40.15 17.12
CA CYS A 351 -35.52 -41.39 16.29
C CYS A 351 -35.69 -41.29 14.75
N SER A 352 -34.61 -41.66 14.07
CA SER A 352 -34.38 -42.39 12.79
C SER A 352 -35.42 -42.42 11.64
N THR A 353 -34.93 -42.31 10.40
CA THR A 353 -34.58 -43.49 9.57
C THR A 353 -33.92 -43.10 8.23
N SER A 354 -32.93 -43.90 7.84
CA SER A 354 -32.18 -43.85 6.57
C SER A 354 -32.83 -44.74 5.50
N LYS A 355 -32.69 -44.40 4.20
CA LYS A 355 -32.15 -45.30 3.13
C LYS A 355 -32.24 -44.73 1.70
N LYS A 356 -31.07 -44.35 1.19
CA LYS A 356 -30.35 -44.82 -0.02
C LYS A 356 -31.09 -45.45 -1.23
N VAL A 357 -30.69 -44.92 -2.41
CA VAL A 357 -30.12 -45.58 -3.63
C VAL A 357 -31.06 -45.98 -4.77
N GLY A 358 -30.66 -45.54 -5.98
CA GLY A 358 -30.89 -46.29 -7.22
C GLY A 358 -30.73 -45.47 -8.50
N GLY A 359 -29.52 -45.40 -9.06
CA GLY A 359 -29.29 -44.83 -10.40
C GLY A 359 -29.56 -45.82 -11.54
N ARG A 360 -29.62 -45.32 -12.78
CA ARG A 360 -29.23 -46.10 -13.97
C ARG A 360 -28.97 -45.25 -15.22
N PHE A 361 -27.81 -45.56 -15.81
CA PHE A 361 -27.25 -45.15 -17.10
C PHE A 361 -28.12 -45.46 -18.33
N ARG A 362 -27.87 -44.72 -19.44
CA ARG A 362 -27.71 -45.30 -20.79
C ARG A 362 -26.79 -44.44 -21.69
N LYS A 363 -25.98 -45.15 -22.50
CA LYS A 363 -24.90 -44.71 -23.41
C LYS A 363 -25.34 -44.72 -24.90
N GLY A 364 -24.60 -43.98 -25.75
CA GLY A 364 -24.31 -44.30 -27.17
C GLY A 364 -24.10 -43.05 -28.04
N LYS A 365 -22.86 -42.63 -28.38
CA LYS A 365 -22.02 -42.90 -29.60
C LYS A 365 -22.60 -42.35 -30.93
N ALA A 366 -21.89 -41.76 -31.91
CA ALA A 366 -20.53 -41.20 -32.09
C ALA A 366 -20.34 -40.65 -33.55
N VAL A 367 -19.34 -39.77 -33.78
CA VAL A 367 -18.54 -39.41 -35.01
C VAL A 367 -19.29 -38.74 -36.20
N ALA A 368 -18.85 -37.73 -36.98
CA ALA A 368 -17.57 -37.07 -37.39
C ALA A 368 -17.89 -35.57 -37.74
N ASP A 369 -16.98 -34.58 -37.89
CA ASP A 369 -15.85 -34.48 -38.83
C ASP A 369 -14.96 -33.24 -38.53
N ILE A 370 -13.66 -33.39 -38.77
CA ILE A 370 -12.62 -32.36 -38.73
C ILE A 370 -12.37 -31.87 -40.16
N ARG A 371 -12.55 -30.55 -40.42
CA ARG A 371 -11.82 -29.76 -41.45
C ARG A 371 -12.34 -28.32 -41.48
N LYS A 372 -11.61 -27.39 -40.84
CA LYS A 372 -11.40 -25.98 -41.27
C LYS A 372 -10.55 -25.25 -40.22
N ALA A 373 -9.26 -25.59 -40.19
CA ALA A 373 -8.22 -24.75 -39.61
C ALA A 373 -7.43 -24.11 -40.76
N LYS A 374 -7.08 -22.82 -40.60
CA LYS A 374 -6.44 -21.88 -41.57
C LYS A 374 -7.40 -20.98 -42.37
N ALA A 375 -8.09 -20.06 -41.68
CA ALA A 375 -8.47 -18.73 -42.21
C ALA A 375 -9.10 -17.80 -41.13
N ALA A 376 -8.62 -17.84 -39.89
CA ALA A 376 -9.11 -16.96 -38.82
C ALA A 376 -7.94 -16.43 -37.98
N LYS A 377 -7.13 -15.56 -38.57
CA LYS A 377 -6.21 -14.66 -37.85
C LYS A 377 -6.40 -13.28 -38.47
N ALA A 378 -6.97 -12.37 -37.67
CA ALA A 378 -7.36 -10.98 -37.94
C ALA A 378 -8.89 -10.78 -37.86
N ASN A 379 -9.42 -10.76 -36.64
CA ASN A 379 -10.66 -10.09 -36.18
C ASN A 379 -11.20 -10.78 -34.92
N HIS A 380 -10.64 -10.48 -33.74
CA HIS A 380 -11.29 -10.68 -32.43
C HIS A 380 -10.44 -9.95 -31.37
N ILE A 381 -10.63 -8.63 -31.22
CA ILE A 381 -10.06 -7.86 -30.09
C ILE A 381 -11.11 -7.51 -29.03
N ASN A 382 -12.40 -7.79 -29.26
CA ASN A 382 -13.41 -7.62 -28.22
C ASN A 382 -13.87 -9.00 -27.73
N GLY A 383 -13.69 -9.27 -26.43
CA GLY A 383 -14.35 -10.38 -25.75
C GLY A 383 -15.88 -10.31 -25.88
N PRO A 384 -16.61 -11.33 -25.39
CA PRO A 384 -18.07 -11.30 -25.43
C PRO A 384 -18.62 -10.10 -24.65
N ALA A 385 -19.85 -9.68 -24.99
CA ALA A 385 -20.50 -8.55 -24.34
C ALA A 385 -20.50 -8.73 -22.81
N VAL A 386 -20.23 -7.64 -22.11
CA VAL A 386 -20.22 -7.57 -20.64
C VAL A 386 -21.62 -7.92 -20.11
N PRO A 387 -21.74 -8.70 -19.03
CA PRO A 387 -23.03 -9.11 -18.50
C PRO A 387 -23.79 -7.90 -17.97
N ASP A 388 -25.07 -7.82 -18.30
CA ASP A 388 -25.99 -6.81 -17.77
C ASP A 388 -26.58 -7.30 -16.45
N LEU A 389 -25.79 -7.16 -15.37
CA LEU A 389 -26.20 -7.54 -14.03
C LEU A 389 -26.98 -6.40 -13.35
N PRO A 390 -28.02 -6.72 -12.56
CA PRO A 390 -28.68 -5.75 -11.69
C PRO A 390 -27.70 -5.19 -10.66
N ILE A 391 -27.92 -3.93 -10.30
CA ILE A 391 -27.18 -3.27 -9.22
C ILE A 391 -27.42 -4.00 -7.90
N ALA A 392 -26.34 -4.40 -7.24
CA ALA A 392 -26.38 -4.94 -5.88
C ALA A 392 -26.63 -3.83 -4.84
N TRP A 393 -27.17 -4.20 -3.68
CA TRP A 393 -27.46 -3.31 -2.56
C TRP A 393 -26.81 -3.81 -1.28
N TYR A 394 -26.20 -2.91 -0.52
CA TYR A 394 -25.40 -3.21 0.65
C TYR A 394 -25.92 -2.43 1.85
N ASN A 395 -26.25 -3.12 2.95
CA ASN A 395 -26.51 -2.45 4.21
C ASN A 395 -25.17 -2.18 4.92
N VAL A 396 -24.59 -1.00 4.71
CA VAL A 396 -23.20 -0.64 5.11
C VAL A 396 -23.15 0.76 5.74
N PHE A 397 -22.03 1.11 6.36
CA PHE A 397 -21.68 2.51 6.60
C PHE A 397 -21.32 3.17 5.27
N PRO A 398 -22.05 4.23 4.84
CA PRO A 398 -21.87 4.81 3.52
C PRO A 398 -20.49 5.41 3.29
N TRP A 399 -20.06 5.42 2.02
CA TRP A 399 -18.82 6.06 1.57
C TRP A 399 -18.74 7.53 2.03
N GLY A 400 -17.55 7.98 2.42
CA GLY A 400 -17.33 9.31 3.01
C GLY A 400 -17.68 9.40 4.51
N THR A 401 -17.99 8.28 5.15
CA THR A 401 -18.12 8.15 6.60
C THR A 401 -16.96 7.32 7.13
N ASN A 402 -16.26 7.80 8.16
CA ASN A 402 -15.06 7.11 8.63
C ASN A 402 -15.36 5.87 9.45
N ASP A 403 -16.25 5.97 10.43
CA ASP A 403 -16.44 4.92 11.43
C ASP A 403 -17.90 4.86 11.89
N PRO A 404 -18.30 3.81 12.64
CA PRO A 404 -19.68 3.63 13.05
C PRO A 404 -20.25 4.76 13.92
N VAL A 405 -19.41 5.44 14.70
CA VAL A 405 -19.86 6.54 15.57
C VAL A 405 -20.16 7.77 14.72
N GLU A 406 -19.23 8.14 13.83
CA GLU A 406 -19.44 9.23 12.87
C GLU A 406 -20.70 9.00 12.01
N ALA A 407 -20.95 7.74 11.61
CA ALA A 407 -22.14 7.37 10.84
C ALA A 407 -23.45 7.64 11.58
N VAL A 408 -23.50 7.29 12.87
CA VAL A 408 -24.65 7.55 13.73
C VAL A 408 -24.86 9.04 13.88
N GLU A 409 -23.82 9.82 14.17
CA GLU A 409 -23.88 11.27 14.33
C GLU A 409 -24.38 11.96 13.05
N LYS A 410 -23.78 11.66 11.90
CA LYS A 410 -24.18 12.20 10.60
C LYS A 410 -25.65 11.89 10.27
N LYS A 411 -26.15 10.71 10.63
CA LYS A 411 -27.54 10.33 10.39
C LYS A 411 -28.50 10.99 11.37
N ALA A 412 -28.15 11.03 12.66
CA ALA A 412 -28.96 11.67 13.69
C ALA A 412 -29.12 13.18 13.45
N MET A 413 -28.08 13.87 12.97
CA MET A 413 -28.18 15.29 12.59
C MET A 413 -29.17 15.56 11.45
N LYS A 414 -29.47 14.56 10.60
CA LYS A 414 -30.43 14.66 9.49
C LYS A 414 -31.85 14.27 9.88
N ASP A 415 -32.03 13.58 11.00
CA ASP A 415 -33.33 13.04 11.45
C ASP A 415 -33.83 13.82 12.69
N ILE A 416 -34.79 14.72 12.48
CA ILE A 416 -35.42 15.51 13.56
C ILE A 416 -36.15 14.65 14.62
N ASN A 417 -36.41 13.37 14.32
CA ASN A 417 -37.07 12.42 15.22
C ASN A 417 -36.11 11.37 15.76
N ALA A 418 -34.79 11.59 15.67
CA ALA A 418 -33.80 10.64 16.15
C ALA A 418 -34.09 10.23 17.62
N PRO A 419 -34.05 8.93 17.96
CA PRO A 419 -34.26 8.48 19.33
C PRO A 419 -33.11 8.95 20.23
N VAL A 420 -33.42 9.50 21.40
CA VAL A 420 -32.46 10.02 22.40
C VAL A 420 -32.85 9.37 23.74
N PRO A 421 -32.23 8.27 24.22
CA PRO A 421 -30.78 7.99 24.26
C PRO A 421 -30.32 6.58 23.79
N GLU A 422 -28.99 6.43 23.62
CA GLU A 422 -28.23 5.25 23.12
C GLU A 422 -28.63 4.76 21.73
N ILE A 423 -28.32 5.58 20.73
CA ILE A 423 -28.50 5.18 19.33
C ILE A 423 -27.51 4.05 19.01
N PRO A 424 -27.98 2.84 18.63
CA PRO A 424 -27.08 1.73 18.33
C PRO A 424 -26.24 2.01 17.08
N LEU A 425 -25.01 1.48 17.00
CA LEU A 425 -24.13 1.66 15.82
C LEU A 425 -24.80 1.23 14.51
N SER A 426 -25.67 0.21 14.54
CA SER A 426 -26.46 -0.22 13.38
C SER A 426 -27.36 0.89 12.82
N TYR A 427 -27.75 1.89 13.61
CA TYR A 427 -28.51 3.04 13.12
C TYR A 427 -27.73 3.81 12.05
N GLY A 428 -26.41 3.93 12.17
CA GLY A 428 -25.57 4.62 11.18
C GLY A 428 -25.51 3.94 9.81
N ARG A 429 -25.90 2.66 9.71
CA ARG A 429 -25.89 1.93 8.44
C ARG A 429 -27.03 2.39 7.52
N ALA A 430 -26.81 2.25 6.21
CA ALA A 430 -27.79 2.52 5.18
C ALA A 430 -27.73 1.47 4.08
N ASN A 431 -28.90 1.15 3.50
CA ASN A 431 -29.00 0.31 2.32
C ASN A 431 -28.59 1.12 1.08
N THR A 432 -27.36 0.92 0.64
CA THR A 432 -26.67 1.70 -0.39
C THR A 432 -26.48 0.85 -1.64
N PRO A 433 -26.83 1.33 -2.85
CA PRO A 433 -26.57 0.60 -4.07
C PRO A 433 -25.07 0.58 -4.38
N GLU A 434 -24.64 -0.43 -5.15
CA GLU A 434 -23.36 -0.37 -5.87
C GLU A 434 -23.29 0.92 -6.71
N LEU A 435 -22.08 1.46 -6.91
CA LEU A 435 -21.91 2.71 -7.68
C LEU A 435 -22.38 2.56 -9.14
N GLY A 436 -22.22 1.37 -9.70
CA GLY A 436 -22.59 1.06 -11.07
C GLY A 436 -21.69 1.73 -12.12
N ASP A 437 -20.44 2.04 -11.78
CA ASP A 437 -19.49 2.68 -12.70
C ASP A 437 -19.09 1.71 -13.83
N LYS A 438 -19.67 1.89 -15.01
CA LYS A 438 -19.42 1.04 -16.17
C LYS A 438 -18.06 1.27 -16.83
N LEU A 439 -17.31 2.31 -16.45
CA LEU A 439 -15.94 2.50 -16.90
C LEU A 439 -14.98 1.71 -16.01
N ALA A 440 -15.01 1.95 -14.70
CA ALA A 440 -14.12 1.31 -13.74
C ALA A 440 -14.47 -0.17 -13.54
N SER A 441 -15.77 -0.46 -13.37
CA SER A 441 -16.32 -1.80 -13.10
C SER A 441 -17.37 -2.19 -14.14
N PRO A 442 -16.99 -2.46 -15.41
CA PRO A 442 -17.94 -2.69 -16.50
C PRO A 442 -18.94 -3.81 -16.20
N ALA A 443 -18.44 -4.91 -15.64
CA ALA A 443 -19.22 -6.11 -15.31
C ALA A 443 -19.92 -6.01 -13.94
N GLY A 444 -19.82 -4.86 -13.27
CA GLY A 444 -20.20 -4.72 -11.85
C GLY A 444 -19.18 -5.37 -10.92
N TRP A 445 -19.43 -5.30 -9.62
CA TRP A 445 -18.48 -5.80 -8.61
C TRP A 445 -18.53 -7.31 -8.40
N HIS A 446 -19.52 -8.02 -8.97
CA HIS A 446 -19.80 -9.44 -8.71
C HIS A 446 -19.62 -10.36 -9.93
N ALA A 447 -18.84 -9.93 -10.92
CA ALA A 447 -18.57 -10.74 -12.09
C ALA A 447 -17.11 -10.68 -12.53
N LEU A 448 -16.63 -11.79 -13.09
CA LEU A 448 -15.34 -11.92 -13.75
C LEU A 448 -15.41 -13.06 -14.77
N PRO A 449 -14.47 -13.18 -15.72
CA PRO A 449 -14.44 -14.32 -16.62
C PRO A 449 -14.01 -15.62 -15.92
N TRP A 450 -14.64 -16.75 -16.25
CA TRP A 450 -14.23 -18.09 -15.78
C TRP A 450 -12.76 -18.39 -16.08
N GLY A 451 -12.25 -17.87 -17.21
CA GLY A 451 -10.88 -18.12 -17.64
C GLY A 451 -9.80 -17.56 -16.70
N VAL A 452 -10.15 -16.52 -15.94
CA VAL A 452 -9.25 -15.86 -14.98
C VAL A 452 -9.71 -16.02 -13.53
N ASP A 453 -10.78 -16.80 -13.28
CA ASP A 453 -11.24 -17.08 -11.93
C ASP A 453 -10.27 -18.06 -11.23
N PRO A 454 -9.65 -17.66 -10.09
CA PRO A 454 -8.66 -18.48 -9.40
C PRO A 454 -9.26 -19.71 -8.72
N SER A 455 -10.58 -19.76 -8.50
CA SER A 455 -11.26 -20.93 -7.92
C SER A 455 -11.54 -22.03 -8.94
N THR A 456 -11.39 -21.76 -10.24
CA THR A 456 -11.74 -22.68 -11.32
C THR A 456 -10.52 -23.48 -11.77
N GLY A 457 -10.60 -24.81 -11.78
CA GLY A 457 -9.51 -25.67 -12.25
C GLY A 457 -9.29 -25.57 -13.77
N GLU A 458 -8.08 -25.85 -14.27
CA GLU A 458 -7.77 -25.73 -15.71
C GLU A 458 -8.64 -26.62 -16.61
N ASP A 459 -8.95 -27.85 -16.17
CA ASP A 459 -9.85 -28.74 -16.91
C ASP A 459 -11.28 -28.19 -17.00
N GLU A 460 -11.75 -27.55 -15.93
CA GLU A 460 -13.06 -26.90 -15.88
C GLU A 460 -13.08 -25.64 -16.75
N LYS A 461 -12.03 -24.81 -16.67
CA LYS A 461 -11.86 -23.67 -17.59
C LYS A 461 -11.88 -24.12 -19.05
N ALA A 462 -11.21 -25.22 -19.38
CA ALA A 462 -11.22 -25.77 -20.74
C ALA A 462 -12.63 -26.22 -21.18
N ALA A 463 -13.39 -26.85 -20.30
CA ALA A 463 -14.77 -27.26 -20.55
C ALA A 463 -15.70 -26.05 -20.75
N LEU A 464 -15.62 -25.05 -19.89
CA LEU A 464 -16.41 -23.81 -19.97
C LEU A 464 -16.12 -23.03 -21.25
N ARG A 465 -14.84 -22.90 -21.61
CA ARG A 465 -14.39 -22.31 -22.89
C ARG A 465 -14.96 -23.09 -24.08
N ALA A 466 -14.96 -24.43 -24.04
CA ALA A 466 -15.52 -25.26 -25.11
C ALA A 466 -17.05 -25.11 -25.26
N ASN A 467 -17.74 -24.79 -24.17
CA ASN A 467 -19.19 -24.52 -24.15
C ASN A 467 -19.54 -23.06 -24.49
N GLY A 468 -18.55 -22.19 -24.71
CA GLY A 468 -18.75 -20.77 -25.00
C GLY A 468 -19.13 -19.95 -23.76
N GLU A 469 -18.98 -20.50 -22.55
CA GLU A 469 -19.19 -19.77 -21.30
C GLU A 469 -17.96 -18.92 -20.98
N PHE A 470 -18.17 -17.60 -20.89
CA PHE A 470 -17.09 -16.66 -20.59
C PHE A 470 -17.23 -16.04 -19.21
N TRP A 471 -18.41 -15.52 -18.87
CA TRP A 471 -18.65 -14.80 -17.62
C TRP A 471 -19.10 -15.74 -16.49
N ARG A 472 -18.51 -15.52 -15.32
CA ARG A 472 -19.01 -15.99 -14.03
C ARG A 472 -19.62 -14.81 -13.29
N SER A 473 -20.87 -14.96 -12.89
CA SER A 473 -21.54 -14.01 -11.98
C SER A 473 -21.72 -14.68 -10.63
N THR A 474 -21.44 -13.95 -9.56
CA THR A 474 -21.52 -14.45 -8.18
C THR A 474 -22.59 -13.69 -7.41
N ASN A 475 -23.08 -14.30 -6.34
CA ASN A 475 -23.91 -13.65 -5.32
C ASN A 475 -23.16 -13.48 -4.00
N THR A 476 -21.82 -13.47 -4.06
CA THR A 476 -20.96 -13.33 -2.88
C THR A 476 -19.91 -12.26 -3.15
N THR A 477 -19.12 -11.88 -2.16
CA THR A 477 -18.08 -10.84 -2.22
C THR A 477 -16.85 -11.29 -3.02
N TRP A 478 -17.06 -11.57 -4.31
CA TRP A 478 -16.12 -12.12 -5.27
C TRP A 478 -16.38 -11.55 -6.67
N GLY A 479 -15.44 -10.79 -7.21
CA GLY A 479 -15.55 -10.25 -8.56
C GLY A 479 -14.23 -9.70 -9.10
N ASN A 480 -14.32 -8.88 -10.15
CA ASN A 480 -13.15 -8.47 -10.93
C ASN A 480 -12.11 -7.67 -10.15
N ASN A 481 -12.53 -6.85 -9.19
CA ASN A 481 -11.64 -5.92 -8.50
C ASN A 481 -11.17 -6.47 -7.14
N VAL A 482 -12.04 -7.21 -6.45
CA VAL A 482 -11.86 -7.59 -5.04
C VAL A 482 -12.38 -9.01 -4.76
N PHE A 483 -11.63 -9.74 -3.94
CA PHE A 483 -12.03 -10.98 -3.28
C PHE A 483 -12.06 -10.78 -1.75
N ALA A 484 -13.23 -10.55 -1.14
CA ALA A 484 -13.35 -10.33 0.31
C ALA A 484 -13.94 -11.52 1.08
N HIS A 485 -13.30 -11.91 2.19
CA HIS A 485 -13.66 -13.07 3.02
C HIS A 485 -13.16 -12.92 4.46
N GLU A 486 -13.62 -13.80 5.36
CA GLU A 486 -12.99 -13.94 6.68
C GLU A 486 -11.62 -14.60 6.58
N ASN A 487 -10.73 -14.31 7.54
CA ASN A 487 -9.47 -15.05 7.67
C ASN A 487 -9.05 -15.30 9.12
N TRP A 488 -9.90 -15.93 9.92
CA TRP A 488 -9.62 -16.14 11.36
C TRP A 488 -8.39 -17.00 11.65
N GLU A 489 -7.94 -17.81 10.69
CA GLU A 489 -6.72 -18.61 10.84
C GLU A 489 -5.45 -17.78 10.64
N GLY A 490 -5.55 -16.58 10.04
CA GLY A 490 -4.42 -15.72 9.74
C GLY A 490 -3.47 -16.27 8.68
N ARG A 491 -3.95 -17.19 7.83
CA ARG A 491 -3.14 -17.89 6.83
C ARG A 491 -3.31 -17.29 5.44
N ASN A 492 -2.45 -17.71 4.52
CA ASN A 492 -2.48 -17.23 3.13
C ASN A 492 -3.47 -18.00 2.23
N ALA A 493 -4.05 -19.10 2.70
CA ALA A 493 -5.13 -19.77 1.97
C ALA A 493 -6.43 -18.96 2.11
N TRP A 494 -7.01 -18.58 0.97
CA TRP A 494 -8.11 -17.62 0.93
C TRP A 494 -9.28 -18.01 0.00
N ILE A 495 -9.00 -18.84 -1.01
CA ILE A 495 -9.96 -19.19 -2.07
C ILE A 495 -11.24 -19.80 -1.49
N TYR A 496 -11.10 -20.65 -0.48
CA TYR A 496 -12.20 -21.40 0.13
C TYR A 496 -12.67 -20.86 1.48
N ASN A 497 -12.15 -19.71 1.92
CA ASN A 497 -12.58 -19.08 3.16
C ASN A 497 -14.03 -18.59 3.05
N ARG A 498 -14.69 -18.47 4.20
CA ARG A 498 -16.12 -18.15 4.24
C ARG A 498 -16.38 -16.72 3.75
N ARG A 499 -17.48 -16.56 3.00
CA ARG A 499 -17.97 -15.29 2.45
C ARG A 499 -19.48 -15.17 2.66
N PRO A 500 -20.01 -13.95 2.82
CA PRO A 500 -21.45 -13.72 2.87
C PRO A 500 -22.08 -13.95 1.49
N GLU A 501 -23.30 -14.50 1.46
CA GLU A 501 -24.11 -14.65 0.25
C GLU A 501 -25.28 -13.65 0.25
N GLY A 502 -25.29 -12.78 -0.74
CA GLY A 502 -26.40 -11.86 -0.98
C GLY A 502 -27.67 -12.60 -1.41
N ARG A 503 -28.82 -12.02 -1.06
CA ARG A 503 -30.14 -12.59 -1.36
C ARG A 503 -30.80 -11.83 -2.49
N ALA A 504 -31.31 -12.56 -3.48
CA ALA A 504 -32.17 -12.01 -4.51
C ALA A 504 -33.50 -11.56 -3.88
N VAL A 505 -33.93 -10.32 -4.15
CA VAL A 505 -35.22 -9.77 -3.67
C VAL A 505 -36.06 -9.35 -4.89
N GLY A 506 -37.25 -9.95 -5.05
CA GLY A 506 -38.22 -9.65 -6.12
C GLY A 506 -39.08 -10.86 -6.53
N ASP A 507 -40.35 -10.63 -6.87
CA ASP A 507 -41.35 -11.68 -7.17
C ASP A 507 -41.27 -12.25 -8.60
N ASP A 508 -40.52 -11.63 -9.50
CA ASP A 508 -40.51 -12.03 -10.92
C ASP A 508 -39.32 -12.94 -11.21
N VAL A 509 -39.55 -14.25 -11.04
CA VAL A 509 -38.60 -15.38 -11.23
C VAL A 509 -37.99 -15.44 -12.64
N ASN A 510 -38.36 -14.53 -13.54
CA ASN A 510 -37.95 -14.52 -14.94
C ASN A 510 -37.10 -13.32 -15.39
N LYS A 511 -36.74 -12.36 -14.52
CA LYS A 511 -35.78 -11.28 -14.86
C LYS A 511 -34.95 -10.83 -13.65
N HIS A 512 -33.65 -11.15 -13.68
CA HIS A 512 -32.53 -10.60 -12.88
C HIS A 512 -32.93 -9.79 -11.62
N ALA A 513 -33.23 -10.48 -10.52
CA ALA A 513 -33.51 -9.82 -9.24
C ALA A 513 -32.25 -9.17 -8.65
N ALA A 514 -32.40 -7.98 -8.05
CA ALA A 514 -31.30 -7.29 -7.37
C ALA A 514 -30.83 -8.12 -6.16
N ILE A 515 -29.52 -8.13 -5.93
CA ILE A 515 -28.90 -8.86 -4.82
C ILE A 515 -28.75 -7.91 -3.63
N HIS A 516 -29.28 -8.30 -2.48
CA HIS A 516 -29.20 -7.53 -1.24
C HIS A 516 -28.29 -8.22 -0.22
N TYR A 517 -27.28 -7.50 0.26
CA TYR A 517 -26.42 -7.86 1.38
C TYR A 517 -26.90 -7.10 2.62
N ASN A 518 -27.88 -7.68 3.31
CA ASN A 518 -28.49 -7.08 4.50
C ASN A 518 -28.15 -7.87 5.75
N TYR A 519 -27.02 -7.52 6.36
CA TYR A 519 -26.54 -8.10 7.61
C TYR A 519 -26.51 -7.06 8.72
N THR A 520 -26.85 -7.49 9.93
CA THR A 520 -26.85 -6.64 11.12
C THR A 520 -25.45 -6.50 11.70
N TYR A 521 -25.14 -5.33 12.25
CA TYR A 521 -23.93 -5.06 13.01
C TYR A 521 -24.27 -4.37 14.33
N SER A 522 -24.25 -5.12 15.41
CA SER A 522 -24.65 -4.67 16.74
C SER A 522 -23.76 -5.32 17.81
N PRO A 523 -22.44 -5.04 17.80
CA PRO A 523 -21.52 -5.62 18.79
C PRO A 523 -21.92 -5.18 20.20
N THR A 524 -21.76 -6.07 21.17
CA THR A 524 -22.16 -5.83 22.57
C THR A 524 -21.01 -6.07 23.54
N PRO A 525 -20.83 -5.23 24.59
CA PRO A 525 -19.76 -5.44 25.56
C PRO A 525 -19.80 -6.83 26.18
N GLN A 526 -18.64 -7.48 26.26
CA GLN A 526 -18.53 -8.84 26.80
C GLN A 526 -17.66 -8.89 28.07
N GLY A 527 -17.80 -9.97 28.85
CA GLY A 527 -17.08 -10.16 30.12
C GLY A 527 -15.64 -10.66 29.94
N THR A 528 -15.34 -11.33 28.83
CA THR A 528 -14.04 -11.94 28.55
C THR A 528 -13.56 -11.69 27.12
N SER A 529 -12.26 -11.87 26.86
CA SER A 529 -11.69 -11.80 25.51
C SER A 529 -12.25 -12.86 24.56
N ALA A 530 -12.56 -14.05 25.08
CA ALA A 530 -13.12 -15.14 24.28
C ALA A 530 -14.55 -14.81 23.83
N GLU A 531 -15.38 -14.27 24.72
CA GLU A 531 -16.73 -13.80 24.38
C GLU A 531 -16.68 -12.60 23.43
N ASN A 532 -15.74 -11.66 23.61
CA ASN A 532 -15.53 -10.56 22.67
C ASN A 532 -15.19 -11.04 21.26
N MET A 533 -14.33 -12.06 21.16
CA MET A 533 -14.01 -12.68 19.88
C MET A 533 -15.23 -13.37 19.26
N GLU A 534 -16.05 -14.05 20.06
CA GLU A 534 -17.28 -14.68 19.59
C GLU A 534 -18.31 -13.63 19.10
N ASP A 535 -18.47 -12.52 19.83
CA ASP A 535 -19.31 -11.38 19.44
C ASP A 535 -18.83 -10.76 18.12
N ALA A 536 -17.54 -10.53 17.95
CA ALA A 536 -16.97 -10.03 16.69
C ALA A 536 -17.24 -11.00 15.53
N LYS A 537 -17.00 -12.30 15.73
CA LYS A 537 -17.25 -13.35 14.72
C LYS A 537 -18.72 -13.49 14.36
N ALA A 538 -19.64 -13.22 15.28
CA ALA A 538 -21.07 -13.23 15.01
C ALA A 538 -21.50 -12.17 13.97
N HIS A 539 -20.67 -11.14 13.74
CA HIS A 539 -20.93 -10.03 12.83
C HIS A 539 -20.17 -10.10 11.50
N ILE A 540 -19.40 -11.16 11.27
CA ILE A 540 -18.46 -11.27 10.14
C ILE A 540 -19.10 -11.06 8.76
N ASP A 541 -20.38 -11.42 8.54
CA ASP A 541 -21.04 -11.22 7.24
C ASP A 541 -21.23 -9.73 6.95
N ALA A 542 -21.55 -8.94 7.99
CA ALA A 542 -21.64 -7.49 7.90
C ALA A 542 -20.25 -6.86 7.68
N THR A 543 -19.22 -7.43 8.29
CA THR A 543 -17.81 -7.01 8.15
C THR A 543 -17.27 -7.25 6.76
N VAL A 544 -17.33 -8.48 6.25
CA VAL A 544 -16.86 -8.82 4.90
C VAL A 544 -17.61 -7.99 3.85
N THR A 545 -18.91 -7.76 4.06
CA THR A 545 -19.71 -6.88 3.19
C THR A 545 -19.22 -5.44 3.21
N GLN A 546 -18.89 -4.88 4.39
CA GLN A 546 -18.35 -3.53 4.52
C GLN A 546 -16.98 -3.40 3.83
N LEU A 547 -16.07 -4.34 4.08
CA LEU A 547 -14.74 -4.38 3.48
C LEU A 547 -14.81 -4.44 1.95
N PHE A 548 -15.67 -5.32 1.43
CA PHE A 548 -15.91 -5.44 -0.01
C PHE A 548 -16.45 -4.16 -0.64
N TYR A 549 -17.42 -3.52 0.02
CA TYR A 549 -18.01 -2.26 -0.42
C TYR A 549 -16.97 -1.14 -0.46
N THR A 550 -16.25 -0.90 0.65
CA THR A 550 -15.23 0.16 0.75
C THR A 550 -14.10 -0.06 -0.26
N SER A 551 -13.65 -1.30 -0.45
CA SER A 551 -12.57 -1.63 -1.39
C SER A 551 -12.96 -1.41 -2.85
N ASN A 552 -14.19 -1.77 -3.25
CA ASN A 552 -14.67 -1.48 -4.60
C ASN A 552 -14.92 0.01 -4.83
N MET A 553 -15.40 0.75 -3.82
CA MET A 553 -15.54 2.21 -3.91
C MET A 553 -14.18 2.89 -4.08
N PHE A 554 -13.15 2.43 -3.37
CA PHE A 554 -11.78 2.91 -3.54
C PHE A 554 -11.26 2.63 -4.96
N HIS A 555 -11.42 1.39 -5.45
CA HIS A 555 -11.07 1.02 -6.82
C HIS A 555 -11.74 1.96 -7.83
N ASP A 556 -13.07 2.09 -7.77
CA ASP A 556 -13.81 2.89 -8.74
C ASP A 556 -13.44 4.38 -8.64
N LEU A 557 -13.24 4.92 -7.44
CA LEU A 557 -12.78 6.30 -7.27
C LEU A 557 -11.45 6.54 -7.96
N PHE A 558 -10.42 5.76 -7.64
CA PHE A 558 -9.07 6.00 -8.16
C PHE A 558 -8.91 5.61 -9.62
N TYR A 559 -9.72 4.68 -10.14
CA TYR A 559 -9.85 4.46 -11.58
C TYR A 559 -10.20 5.76 -12.29
N ARG A 560 -11.14 6.54 -11.74
CA ARG A 560 -11.59 7.82 -12.31
C ARG A 560 -10.55 8.94 -12.19
N TYR A 561 -9.60 8.82 -11.27
CA TYR A 561 -8.42 9.71 -11.16
C TYR A 561 -7.20 9.20 -11.96
N GLY A 562 -7.34 8.07 -12.66
CA GLY A 562 -6.35 7.56 -13.61
C GLY A 562 -5.51 6.39 -13.12
N PHE A 563 -5.88 5.73 -12.01
CA PHE A 563 -5.33 4.41 -11.65
C PHE A 563 -6.05 3.31 -12.44
N THR A 564 -5.72 3.27 -13.74
CA THR A 564 -6.30 2.36 -14.74
C THR A 564 -5.44 1.12 -14.92
N GLU A 565 -5.88 0.20 -15.79
CA GLU A 565 -5.18 -1.05 -16.10
C GLU A 565 -3.73 -0.80 -16.56
N GLU A 566 -3.51 0.12 -17.51
CA GLU A 566 -2.15 0.48 -17.98
C GLU A 566 -1.29 1.13 -16.89
N ALA A 567 -1.92 1.75 -15.89
CA ALA A 567 -1.23 2.34 -14.73
C ALA A 567 -1.05 1.34 -13.58
N GLY A 568 -1.32 0.05 -13.81
CA GLY A 568 -1.12 -1.02 -12.85
C GLY A 568 -2.13 -1.07 -11.73
N ASN A 569 -3.42 -0.85 -12.02
CA ASN A 569 -4.49 -1.08 -11.05
C ASN A 569 -4.67 -2.57 -10.71
N PHE A 570 -5.53 -2.89 -9.75
CA PHE A 570 -5.78 -4.26 -9.33
C PHE A 570 -7.08 -4.79 -9.95
N GLN A 571 -6.97 -5.60 -11.00
CA GLN A 571 -8.10 -6.22 -11.68
C GLN A 571 -7.78 -7.65 -12.18
N GLN A 572 -8.70 -8.58 -11.93
CA GLN A 572 -8.55 -9.96 -12.39
C GLN A 572 -8.62 -10.07 -13.92
N TYR A 573 -9.34 -9.16 -14.58
CA TYR A 573 -9.50 -9.07 -16.03
C TYR A 573 -9.47 -7.61 -16.48
N ASN A 574 -8.58 -7.29 -17.43
CA ASN A 574 -8.32 -5.91 -17.85
C ASN A 574 -9.13 -5.50 -19.09
N PHE A 575 -10.06 -6.34 -19.56
CA PHE A 575 -10.91 -6.04 -20.73
C PHE A 575 -10.13 -5.69 -22.01
N GLY A 576 -8.87 -6.12 -22.11
CA GLY A 576 -7.96 -5.76 -23.21
C GLY A 576 -7.52 -4.29 -23.21
N ARG A 577 -7.58 -3.59 -22.07
CA ARG A 577 -7.22 -2.16 -21.97
C ARG A 577 -5.76 -1.89 -21.68
N GLY A 578 -4.94 -2.93 -21.49
CA GLY A 578 -3.52 -2.84 -21.14
C GLY A 578 -3.27 -3.34 -19.71
N GLY A 579 -2.06 -3.08 -19.19
CA GLY A 579 -1.61 -3.63 -17.90
C GLY A 579 -1.42 -5.15 -17.91
N GLU A 580 -0.95 -5.69 -16.79
CA GLU A 580 -0.95 -7.13 -16.52
C GLU A 580 -2.21 -7.49 -15.72
N GLU A 581 -2.99 -8.47 -16.20
CA GLU A 581 -4.22 -8.88 -15.51
C GLU A 581 -3.96 -9.97 -14.47
N GLY A 582 -4.98 -10.28 -13.68
CA GLY A 582 -4.97 -11.42 -12.77
C GLY A 582 -4.67 -11.06 -11.32
N ASP A 583 -4.85 -9.79 -10.96
CA ASP A 583 -4.31 -9.22 -9.75
C ASP A 583 -5.32 -8.44 -8.89
N ALA A 584 -6.59 -8.83 -8.93
CA ALA A 584 -7.61 -8.31 -8.01
C ALA A 584 -7.14 -8.33 -6.54
N VAL A 585 -7.60 -7.37 -5.74
CA VAL A 585 -7.21 -7.29 -4.33
C VAL A 585 -7.85 -8.42 -3.52
N ILE A 586 -7.05 -9.18 -2.80
CA ILE A 586 -7.51 -10.13 -1.78
C ILE A 586 -7.66 -9.35 -0.47
N THR A 587 -8.86 -9.35 0.13
CA THR A 587 -9.12 -8.58 1.35
C THR A 587 -9.61 -9.50 2.47
N ASN A 588 -8.79 -9.64 3.52
CA ASN A 588 -9.03 -10.50 4.67
C ASN A 588 -9.67 -9.70 5.80
N ALA A 589 -10.93 -10.00 6.12
CA ALA A 589 -11.64 -9.43 7.25
C ALA A 589 -11.36 -10.20 8.54
N GLN A 590 -11.26 -9.50 9.67
CA GLN A 590 -10.97 -10.09 10.98
C GLN A 590 -9.80 -11.09 10.95
N ASP A 591 -8.74 -10.75 10.22
CA ASP A 591 -7.61 -11.63 9.99
C ASP A 591 -6.93 -11.99 11.32
N GLY A 592 -6.80 -13.29 11.58
CA GLY A 592 -6.34 -13.83 12.86
C GLY A 592 -4.83 -13.78 13.07
N SER A 593 -4.06 -13.23 12.12
CA SER A 593 -2.60 -13.09 12.26
C SER A 593 -2.19 -11.95 13.20
N GLY A 594 -3.12 -11.08 13.61
CA GLY A 594 -2.83 -9.99 14.54
C GLY A 594 -4.06 -9.30 15.15
N PHE A 595 -3.79 -8.28 15.96
CA PHE A 595 -4.76 -7.34 16.51
C PHE A 595 -4.21 -5.92 16.40
N ASN A 596 -5.11 -4.93 16.53
CA ASN A 596 -4.76 -3.51 16.67
C ASN A 596 -3.90 -2.97 15.52
N ASN A 597 -4.06 -3.54 14.34
CA ASN A 597 -3.29 -3.19 13.16
C ASN A 597 -4.08 -3.51 11.87
N ALA A 598 -3.48 -3.24 10.73
CA ALA A 598 -3.82 -3.75 9.42
C ALA A 598 -2.54 -3.78 8.57
N ASN A 599 -2.58 -4.40 7.40
CA ASN A 599 -1.51 -4.25 6.40
C ASN A 599 -2.02 -4.40 4.98
N PHE A 600 -1.25 -3.85 4.05
CA PHE A 600 -1.39 -4.10 2.63
C PHE A 600 -0.08 -4.57 2.01
N MET A 601 -0.16 -5.64 1.24
CA MET A 601 0.94 -6.21 0.46
C MET A 601 0.78 -5.84 -1.02
N THR A 602 1.76 -5.10 -1.58
CA THR A 602 1.72 -4.61 -2.96
C THR A 602 2.81 -5.21 -3.85
N PRO A 603 2.62 -6.42 -4.39
CA PRO A 603 3.52 -6.94 -5.40
C PRO A 603 3.38 -6.17 -6.73
N PRO A 604 4.33 -6.30 -7.67
CA PRO A 604 4.25 -5.69 -9.00
C PRO A 604 2.98 -6.08 -9.77
N ASP A 605 2.66 -5.30 -10.81
CA ASP A 605 1.52 -5.52 -11.71
C ASP A 605 1.39 -6.98 -12.20
N GLY A 606 0.16 -7.51 -12.18
CA GLY A 606 -0.12 -8.91 -12.51
C GLY A 606 0.00 -9.90 -11.34
N GLN A 607 0.22 -9.42 -10.11
CA GLN A 607 0.16 -10.23 -8.88
C GLN A 607 -0.82 -9.60 -7.88
N ASN A 608 -1.71 -10.42 -7.30
CA ASN A 608 -2.76 -9.94 -6.40
C ASN A 608 -2.18 -9.16 -5.21
N GLY A 609 -2.66 -7.93 -5.02
CA GLY A 609 -2.48 -7.22 -3.75
C GLY A 609 -3.24 -7.92 -2.62
N ARG A 610 -2.76 -7.80 -1.38
CA ARG A 610 -3.43 -8.42 -0.22
C ARG A 610 -3.58 -7.43 0.93
N CYS A 611 -4.82 -7.07 1.25
CA CYS A 611 -5.19 -6.26 2.40
C CYS A 611 -5.61 -7.17 3.56
N ARG A 612 -5.01 -7.01 4.74
CA ARG A 612 -5.39 -7.73 5.96
C ARG A 612 -5.85 -6.74 7.01
N MET A 613 -7.11 -6.88 7.42
CA MET A 613 -7.74 -6.04 8.43
C MET A 613 -7.88 -6.84 9.74
N TYR A 614 -7.56 -6.21 10.87
CA TYR A 614 -7.61 -6.88 12.18
C TYR A 614 -8.69 -6.34 13.10
N LEU A 615 -9.03 -7.18 14.08
CA LEU A 615 -9.79 -6.74 15.25
C LEU A 615 -8.92 -5.89 16.18
N TRP A 616 -9.57 -4.94 16.85
CA TRP A 616 -8.95 -4.06 17.83
C TRP A 616 -9.47 -4.37 19.22
N ASN A 617 -8.58 -4.81 20.11
CA ASN A 617 -8.89 -5.21 21.48
C ASN A 617 -8.64 -4.11 22.52
N THR A 618 -8.53 -2.86 22.06
CA THR A 618 -8.36 -1.64 22.85
C THR A 618 -9.66 -1.10 23.46
N ALA A 619 -10.81 -1.72 23.13
CA ALA A 619 -12.13 -1.37 23.59
C ALA A 619 -12.93 -2.61 24.02
N ASN A 620 -14.02 -2.39 24.75
CA ASN A 620 -15.04 -3.40 25.04
C ASN A 620 -16.42 -2.90 24.56
N PRO A 621 -17.07 -3.53 23.56
CA PRO A 621 -16.58 -4.70 22.83
C PRO A 621 -15.34 -4.41 21.98
N TYR A 622 -14.69 -5.47 21.49
CA TYR A 622 -13.65 -5.33 20.46
C TYR A 622 -14.19 -4.55 19.26
N ARG A 623 -13.39 -3.64 18.71
CA ARG A 623 -13.75 -2.83 17.54
C ARG A 623 -13.19 -3.49 16.30
N ASP A 624 -14.03 -3.68 15.29
CA ASP A 624 -13.64 -4.32 14.04
C ASP A 624 -13.00 -3.28 13.10
N GLY A 625 -11.70 -3.40 12.82
CA GLY A 625 -10.96 -2.40 12.02
C GLY A 625 -11.50 -2.25 10.60
N ASP A 626 -12.11 -3.31 10.07
CA ASP A 626 -12.86 -3.33 8.81
C ASP A 626 -14.04 -2.33 8.77
N MET A 627 -14.55 -1.91 9.93
CA MET A 627 -15.64 -0.93 10.06
C MET A 627 -15.15 0.51 10.13
N GLU A 628 -13.83 0.75 10.22
CA GLU A 628 -13.23 2.07 10.09
C GLU A 628 -12.68 2.26 8.68
N ALA A 629 -13.45 2.92 7.82
CA ALA A 629 -13.11 3.19 6.44
C ALA A 629 -11.76 3.90 6.29
N GLY A 630 -11.37 4.75 7.23
CA GLY A 630 -10.05 5.40 7.22
C GLY A 630 -8.88 4.41 7.24
N ILE A 631 -8.98 3.31 7.99
CA ILE A 631 -7.94 2.27 8.01
C ILE A 631 -7.97 1.51 6.69
N VAL A 632 -9.14 1.06 6.22
CA VAL A 632 -9.26 0.34 4.94
C VAL A 632 -8.73 1.17 3.76
N ILE A 633 -9.06 2.46 3.71
CA ILE A 633 -8.59 3.38 2.66
C ILE A 633 -7.08 3.58 2.74
N HIS A 634 -6.52 3.71 3.94
CA HIS A 634 -5.09 3.81 4.16
C HIS A 634 -4.36 2.59 3.58
N GLU A 635 -4.82 1.38 3.91
CA GLU A 635 -4.23 0.14 3.40
C GLU A 635 -4.29 0.05 1.88
N LEU A 636 -5.46 0.33 1.28
CA LEU A 636 -5.60 0.31 -0.18
C LEU A 636 -4.75 1.37 -0.89
N ALA A 637 -4.46 2.49 -0.21
CA ALA A 637 -3.58 3.54 -0.73
C ALA A 637 -2.10 3.15 -0.77
N HIS A 638 -1.64 2.17 0.01
CA HIS A 638 -0.34 1.54 -0.23
C HIS A 638 -0.28 0.85 -1.59
N GLY A 639 -1.37 0.17 -1.96
CA GLY A 639 -1.55 -0.42 -3.29
C GLY A 639 -1.41 0.61 -4.42
N LEU A 640 -2.18 1.70 -4.30
CA LEU A 640 -2.17 2.82 -5.25
C LEU A 640 -0.78 3.46 -5.40
N SER A 641 -0.20 3.93 -4.28
CA SER A 641 1.06 4.69 -4.28
C SER A 641 2.24 3.87 -4.77
N THR A 642 2.30 2.58 -4.38
CA THR A 642 3.39 1.67 -4.77
C THR A 642 3.32 1.28 -6.24
N ARG A 643 2.12 1.02 -6.81
CA ARG A 643 1.98 0.68 -8.24
C ARG A 643 2.27 1.86 -9.16
N LEU A 644 1.93 3.09 -8.73
CA LEU A 644 2.16 4.29 -9.54
C LEU A 644 3.63 4.76 -9.51
N THR A 645 4.28 4.71 -8.35
CA THR A 645 5.63 5.26 -8.17
C THR A 645 6.69 4.40 -8.86
N GLY A 646 7.44 4.97 -9.81
CA GLY A 646 8.50 4.24 -10.53
C GLY A 646 8.01 3.16 -11.50
N GLY A 647 6.70 3.14 -11.76
CA GLY A 647 6.01 2.34 -12.77
C GLY A 647 5.50 0.98 -12.28
N PRO A 648 4.42 0.44 -12.92
CA PRO A 648 3.65 -0.71 -12.45
C PRO A 648 4.46 -1.98 -12.09
N LYS A 649 5.57 -2.24 -12.78
CA LYS A 649 6.44 -3.41 -12.57
C LYS A 649 7.53 -3.20 -11.50
N ASN A 650 7.51 -2.11 -10.74
CA ASN A 650 8.54 -1.81 -9.74
C ASN A 650 7.98 -1.39 -8.37
N SER A 651 7.58 -2.38 -7.56
CA SER A 651 7.08 -2.16 -6.20
C SER A 651 8.15 -1.79 -5.16
N GLY A 652 9.42 -1.72 -5.55
CA GLY A 652 10.53 -1.41 -4.63
C GLY A 652 10.68 0.08 -4.28
N CYS A 653 9.85 0.96 -4.84
CA CYS A 653 10.12 2.40 -4.85
C CYS A 653 9.70 3.18 -3.59
N LEU A 654 8.93 2.58 -2.67
CA LEU A 654 8.47 3.21 -1.43
C LEU A 654 8.81 2.37 -0.19
N GLY A 655 9.98 1.75 -0.18
CA GLY A 655 10.30 0.71 0.82
C GLY A 655 10.78 1.21 2.18
N TRP A 656 11.44 2.37 2.27
CA TRP A 656 12.08 2.85 3.51
C TRP A 656 12.35 4.37 3.48
N GLY A 657 12.77 4.90 4.63
CA GLY A 657 13.16 6.31 4.79
C GLY A 657 12.04 7.29 4.42
N GLU A 658 12.41 8.42 3.80
CA GLU A 658 11.42 9.41 3.34
C GLU A 658 10.41 8.82 2.34
N SER A 659 10.87 7.97 1.40
CA SER A 659 9.99 7.36 0.41
C SER A 659 8.91 6.46 1.03
N GLY A 660 9.31 5.55 1.94
CA GLY A 660 8.36 4.72 2.69
C GLY A 660 7.47 5.53 3.62
N GLY A 661 8.01 6.59 4.22
CA GLY A 661 7.22 7.54 5.00
C GLY A 661 6.15 8.25 4.18
N MET A 662 6.46 8.69 2.95
CA MET A 662 5.43 9.26 2.08
C MET A 662 4.36 8.23 1.70
N GLY A 663 4.73 6.95 1.55
CA GLY A 663 3.79 5.83 1.42
C GLY A 663 2.70 5.84 2.50
N GLU A 664 3.12 5.92 3.77
CA GLU A 664 2.23 6.06 4.94
C GLU A 664 1.41 7.36 4.89
N GLY A 665 2.06 8.47 4.52
CA GLY A 665 1.44 9.79 4.49
C GLY A 665 0.35 9.92 3.42
N TRP A 666 0.53 9.30 2.25
CA TRP A 666 -0.53 9.29 1.22
C TRP A 666 -1.75 8.49 1.64
N GLY A 667 -1.57 7.39 2.40
CA GLY A 667 -2.69 6.63 2.95
C GLY A 667 -3.53 7.44 3.93
N ASP A 668 -2.86 8.12 4.86
CA ASP A 668 -3.51 9.01 5.82
C ASP A 668 -4.16 10.23 5.14
N PHE A 669 -3.49 10.80 4.14
CA PHE A 669 -4.01 11.91 3.34
C PHE A 669 -5.32 11.51 2.64
N PHE A 670 -5.33 10.41 1.87
CA PHE A 670 -6.55 10.00 1.16
C PHE A 670 -7.68 9.60 2.12
N ALA A 671 -7.38 8.91 3.22
CA ALA A 671 -8.37 8.60 4.25
C ALA A 671 -9.00 9.88 4.83
N THR A 672 -8.18 10.90 5.09
CA THR A 672 -8.62 12.20 5.61
C THR A 672 -9.41 13.00 4.58
N THR A 673 -8.93 13.12 3.34
CA THR A 673 -9.61 13.84 2.25
C THR A 673 -10.96 13.21 1.92
N ILE A 674 -11.07 11.88 1.86
CA ILE A 674 -12.32 11.18 1.53
C ILE A 674 -13.41 11.39 2.59
N ARG A 675 -13.05 11.45 3.88
CA ARG A 675 -14.00 11.71 4.98
C ARG A 675 -14.22 13.21 5.25
N SER A 676 -13.47 14.08 4.58
CA SER A 676 -13.53 15.51 4.80
C SER A 676 -14.90 16.10 4.42
N THR A 677 -15.25 17.24 5.01
CA THR A 677 -16.51 17.95 4.68
C THR A 677 -16.25 19.41 4.38
N SER A 678 -17.25 20.11 3.83
CA SER A 678 -17.17 21.55 3.59
C SER A 678 -16.94 22.38 4.85
N THR A 679 -17.24 21.82 6.03
CA THR A 679 -16.93 22.41 7.32
C THR A 679 -15.59 21.87 7.79
N TYR A 680 -14.62 22.77 7.96
CA TYR A 680 -13.29 22.42 8.45
C TYR A 680 -13.36 21.80 9.85
N GLN A 681 -12.56 20.75 10.06
CA GLN A 681 -12.32 20.10 11.35
C GLN A 681 -10.95 19.42 11.33
N ASP A 682 -10.42 19.12 12.51
CA ASP A 682 -9.18 18.34 12.65
C ASP A 682 -9.47 16.84 12.60
N TYR A 683 -8.59 16.09 11.95
CA TYR A 683 -8.79 14.66 11.73
C TYR A 683 -7.76 13.82 12.48
N ALA A 684 -8.24 12.81 13.20
CA ALA A 684 -7.42 11.77 13.79
C ALA A 684 -7.54 10.49 12.94
N MET A 685 -6.45 9.73 12.86
CA MET A 685 -6.43 8.42 12.20
C MET A 685 -6.62 7.29 13.21
N GLY A 686 -7.48 6.32 12.89
CA GLY A 686 -7.72 5.12 13.69
C GLY A 686 -8.30 5.39 15.07
N ALA A 687 -8.92 6.56 15.31
CA ALA A 687 -9.33 7.00 16.65
C ALA A 687 -10.42 6.11 17.24
N TRP A 688 -11.37 5.68 16.40
CA TRP A 688 -12.41 4.76 16.83
C TRP A 688 -11.80 3.38 17.08
N ALA A 689 -11.15 2.74 16.12
CA ALA A 689 -10.60 1.39 16.30
C ALA A 689 -9.62 1.33 17.48
N ALA A 690 -8.72 2.32 17.62
CA ALA A 690 -7.75 2.38 18.70
C ALA A 690 -8.32 2.79 20.06
N ASN A 691 -9.58 3.26 20.11
CA ASN A 691 -10.21 3.79 21.31
C ASN A 691 -9.40 4.91 21.97
N ARG A 692 -8.93 5.85 21.14
CA ARG A 692 -8.08 6.98 21.53
C ARG A 692 -8.52 8.22 20.76
N ASP A 693 -8.98 9.25 21.46
CA ASP A 693 -9.51 10.49 20.83
C ASP A 693 -8.52 11.21 19.91
N LYS A 694 -7.21 11.04 20.16
CA LYS A 694 -6.13 11.59 19.33
C LYS A 694 -5.76 10.70 18.14
N GLY A 695 -6.25 9.46 18.10
CA GLY A 695 -5.84 8.48 17.10
C GLY A 695 -4.53 7.78 17.42
N ILE A 696 -3.96 7.16 16.38
CA ILE A 696 -2.71 6.37 16.43
C ILE A 696 -1.46 7.16 16.05
N ARG A 697 -1.63 8.34 15.43
CA ARG A 697 -0.54 9.27 15.10
C ARG A 697 -0.19 10.18 16.30
N ASN A 698 0.93 10.90 16.25
CA ASN A 698 1.34 11.79 17.33
C ASN A 698 0.42 13.01 17.44
N TYR A 699 0.03 13.57 16.31
CA TYR A 699 -0.87 14.72 16.20
C TYR A 699 -2.08 14.42 15.30
N LYS A 700 -3.14 15.20 15.47
CA LYS A 700 -4.24 15.25 14.49
C LYS A 700 -3.78 16.05 13.27
N TYR A 701 -4.34 15.78 12.10
CA TYR A 701 -4.17 16.65 10.94
C TYR A 701 -4.93 17.96 11.16
N SER A 702 -4.20 19.07 11.20
CA SER A 702 -4.73 20.37 11.61
C SER A 702 -4.00 21.53 10.96
N LEU A 703 -4.71 22.60 10.63
CA LEU A 703 -4.12 23.89 10.27
C LEU A 703 -3.55 24.62 11.49
N ASP A 704 -4.03 24.30 12.69
CA ASP A 704 -3.54 24.88 13.94
C ASP A 704 -2.18 24.29 14.30
N THR A 705 -1.15 25.15 14.34
CA THR A 705 0.22 24.77 14.68
C THR A 705 0.41 24.39 16.14
N GLU A 706 -0.52 24.74 17.03
CA GLU A 706 -0.53 24.26 18.42
C GLU A 706 -1.02 22.82 18.50
N VAL A 707 -1.99 22.45 17.65
CA VAL A 707 -2.52 21.08 17.55
C VAL A 707 -1.55 20.17 16.81
N ASN A 708 -0.99 20.65 15.70
CA ASN A 708 0.03 19.93 14.92
C ASN A 708 1.18 20.87 14.54
N PRO A 709 2.32 20.83 15.27
CA PRO A 709 3.47 21.68 15.01
C PRO A 709 4.42 21.10 13.94
N SER A 710 4.05 20.02 13.25
CA SER A 710 4.97 19.31 12.36
C SER A 710 5.38 20.16 11.15
N THR A 711 6.67 20.13 10.86
CA THR A 711 7.37 20.71 9.70
C THR A 711 8.35 19.69 9.12
N TYR A 712 8.99 19.97 7.98
CA TYR A 712 10.00 19.07 7.40
C TYR A 712 11.13 18.72 8.39
N LYS A 713 11.60 19.68 9.19
CA LYS A 713 12.62 19.47 10.24
C LYS A 713 12.15 18.56 11.38
N THR A 714 10.85 18.34 11.53
CA THR A 714 10.32 17.41 12.54
C THR A 714 10.85 15.98 12.35
N LEU A 715 11.24 15.61 11.13
CA LEU A 715 11.85 14.32 10.81
C LEU A 715 13.19 14.06 11.54
N ASP A 716 13.85 15.11 12.04
CA ASP A 716 15.10 14.96 12.82
C ASP A 716 14.83 14.70 14.32
N LYS A 717 13.59 14.83 14.78
CA LYS A 717 13.26 14.55 16.17
C LYS A 717 13.44 13.06 16.46
N PRO A 718 13.93 12.70 17.66
CA PRO A 718 13.98 11.29 18.02
C PRO A 718 12.56 10.70 17.97
N GLY A 719 12.42 9.50 17.40
CA GLY A 719 11.12 8.90 17.11
C GLY A 719 10.62 9.00 15.66
N TYR A 720 11.21 9.86 14.83
CA TYR A 720 10.82 10.03 13.41
C TYR A 720 11.68 9.20 12.44
N TRP A 721 12.22 8.08 12.92
CA TRP A 721 12.93 7.09 12.09
C TRP A 721 11.99 6.07 11.44
N GLY A 722 10.82 5.83 12.03
CA GLY A 722 9.82 4.93 11.48
C GLY A 722 8.98 5.60 10.41
N VAL A 723 8.65 4.85 9.35
CA VAL A 723 7.87 5.34 8.22
C VAL A 723 6.53 5.96 8.65
N HIS A 724 5.88 5.42 9.69
CA HIS A 724 4.62 5.96 10.23
C HIS A 724 4.72 7.40 10.74
N ALA A 725 5.83 7.72 11.44
CA ALA A 725 6.06 9.05 11.98
C ALA A 725 6.49 10.02 10.88
N ILE A 726 7.29 9.55 9.92
CA ILE A 726 7.64 10.33 8.72
C ILE A 726 6.38 10.66 7.91
N GLY A 727 5.49 9.68 7.73
CA GLY A 727 4.25 9.83 6.96
C GLY A 727 3.25 10.79 7.58
N GLU A 728 3.19 10.86 8.91
CA GLU A 728 2.39 11.88 9.60
C GLU A 728 2.79 13.31 9.18
N VAL A 729 4.11 13.57 9.03
CA VAL A 729 4.59 14.88 8.57
C VAL A 729 4.17 15.14 7.12
N TRP A 730 4.31 14.13 6.24
CA TRP A 730 3.90 14.25 4.84
C TRP A 730 2.40 14.49 4.67
N ALA A 731 1.56 13.71 5.36
CA ALA A 731 0.11 13.86 5.36
C ALA A 731 -0.31 15.24 5.89
N GLN A 732 0.34 15.74 6.94
CA GLN A 732 0.10 17.08 7.46
C GLN A 732 0.46 18.18 6.45
N ILE A 733 1.57 18.04 5.73
CA ILE A 733 1.94 18.97 4.65
C ILE A 733 0.88 18.97 3.55
N LEU A 734 0.46 17.78 3.08
CA LEU A 734 -0.57 17.66 2.04
C LEU A 734 -1.93 18.19 2.51
N TRP A 735 -2.29 18.02 3.79
CA TRP A 735 -3.50 18.59 4.37
C TRP A 735 -3.51 20.12 4.27
N VAL A 736 -2.40 20.78 4.59
CA VAL A 736 -2.26 22.25 4.46
C VAL A 736 -2.37 22.68 2.99
N VAL A 737 -1.72 21.96 2.07
CA VAL A 737 -1.81 22.22 0.62
C VAL A 737 -3.26 22.06 0.12
N GLU A 738 -3.96 21.00 0.54
CA GLU A 738 -5.38 20.79 0.22
C GLU A 738 -6.25 21.96 0.69
N GLN A 739 -6.11 22.37 1.95
CA GLN A 739 -6.93 23.46 2.51
C GLN A 739 -6.70 24.80 1.79
N ARG A 740 -5.46 25.06 1.33
CA ARG A 740 -5.16 26.22 0.48
C ARG A 740 -5.86 26.14 -0.87
N LEU A 741 -5.84 24.98 -1.52
CA LEU A 741 -6.58 24.78 -2.77
C LEU A 741 -8.10 24.88 -2.56
N ILE A 742 -8.63 24.40 -1.44
CA ILE A 742 -10.05 24.57 -1.07
C ILE A 742 -10.39 26.05 -0.88
N ALA A 743 -9.52 26.82 -0.23
CA ALA A 743 -9.74 28.26 -0.08
C ALA A 743 -9.83 28.99 -1.43
N LYS A 744 -9.06 28.55 -2.43
CA LYS A 744 -9.07 29.12 -3.79
C LYS A 744 -10.21 28.62 -4.68
N HIS A 745 -10.47 27.32 -4.67
CA HIS A 745 -11.36 26.65 -5.65
C HIS A 745 -12.70 26.17 -5.05
N GLY A 746 -12.90 26.35 -3.75
CA GLY A 746 -14.05 25.81 -3.01
C GLY A 746 -13.94 24.31 -2.77
N PHE A 747 -14.99 23.75 -2.17
CA PHE A 747 -15.09 22.34 -1.77
C PHE A 747 -16.17 21.62 -2.59
N SER A 748 -15.97 20.33 -2.89
CA SER A 748 -16.99 19.45 -3.44
C SER A 748 -17.42 18.38 -2.45
N ASP A 749 -18.73 18.21 -2.26
CA ASP A 749 -19.32 17.16 -1.41
C ASP A 749 -19.13 15.73 -1.94
N THR A 750 -18.61 15.58 -3.16
CA THR A 750 -18.27 14.30 -3.76
C THR A 750 -16.89 14.37 -4.40
N LEU A 751 -16.08 13.33 -4.17
CA LEU A 751 -14.84 13.12 -4.90
C LEU A 751 -15.04 12.26 -6.16
N ILE A 752 -16.22 11.65 -6.33
CA ILE A 752 -16.54 10.78 -7.46
C ILE A 752 -16.92 11.64 -8.67
N PRO A 753 -16.19 11.56 -9.78
CA PRO A 753 -16.56 12.30 -10.98
C PRO A 753 -17.82 11.75 -11.62
N PRO A 754 -18.64 12.59 -12.29
CA PRO A 754 -19.83 12.13 -12.98
C PRO A 754 -19.47 11.15 -14.11
N PRO A 755 -20.33 10.15 -14.42
CA PRO A 755 -20.07 9.20 -15.50
C PRO A 755 -19.77 9.91 -16.81
N ALA A 756 -18.90 9.36 -17.67
CA ALA A 756 -18.52 10.00 -18.93
C ALA A 756 -19.71 10.26 -19.87
N SER A 757 -20.80 9.49 -19.74
CA SER A 757 -22.05 9.66 -20.48
C SER A 757 -22.96 10.77 -19.95
N ALA A 758 -22.66 11.36 -18.79
CA ALA A 758 -23.48 12.40 -18.19
C ALA A 758 -23.50 13.66 -19.09
N PRO A 759 -24.65 14.36 -19.20
CA PRO A 759 -24.74 15.58 -19.98
C PRO A 759 -23.73 16.65 -19.54
N ALA A 760 -23.32 17.53 -20.44
CA ALA A 760 -22.32 18.58 -20.16
C ALA A 760 -22.66 19.43 -18.92
N ILE A 761 -23.94 19.70 -18.65
CA ILE A 761 -24.35 20.44 -17.44
C ILE A 761 -23.95 19.72 -16.15
N ILE A 762 -23.99 18.38 -16.13
CA ILE A 762 -23.56 17.55 -15.00
C ILE A 762 -22.05 17.39 -14.99
N GLN A 763 -21.41 17.23 -16.15
CA GLN A 763 -19.94 17.24 -16.23
C GLN A 763 -19.36 18.52 -15.62
N ASN A 764 -19.95 19.67 -15.94
CA ASN A 764 -19.51 20.99 -15.52
C ASN A 764 -19.76 21.30 -14.02
N THR A 765 -20.46 20.43 -13.28
CA THR A 765 -20.53 20.56 -11.82
C THR A 765 -19.25 20.06 -11.16
N PHE A 766 -18.50 19.17 -11.83
CA PHE A 766 -17.29 18.55 -11.29
C PHE A 766 -16.03 19.03 -12.02
N TYR A 767 -16.09 19.13 -13.35
CA TYR A 767 -14.99 19.54 -14.20
C TYR A 767 -15.12 20.99 -14.67
N ARG A 768 -13.99 21.60 -15.00
CA ARG A 768 -13.92 22.96 -15.53
C ARG A 768 -14.31 23.03 -17.00
N ALA A 769 -15.35 23.80 -17.31
CA ALA A 769 -15.82 24.00 -18.68
C ALA A 769 -14.90 24.90 -19.54
N ASP A 770 -14.03 25.68 -18.89
CA ASP A 770 -13.12 26.64 -19.52
C ASP A 770 -11.74 26.06 -19.84
N LYS A 771 -11.49 24.80 -19.47
CA LYS A 771 -10.25 24.07 -19.75
C LYS A 771 -10.55 22.86 -20.63
N PRO A 772 -9.66 22.51 -21.59
CA PRO A 772 -9.78 21.23 -22.27
C PRO A 772 -9.44 20.07 -21.32
N GLY A 773 -10.13 18.95 -21.47
CA GLY A 773 -9.88 17.73 -20.69
C GLY A 773 -10.64 17.68 -19.35
N PHE A 774 -10.24 16.74 -18.50
CA PHE A 774 -10.91 16.43 -17.23
C PHE A 774 -10.20 17.12 -16.05
N VAL A 775 -10.24 18.45 -15.99
CA VAL A 775 -9.66 19.24 -14.89
C VAL A 775 -10.71 19.42 -13.78
N PRO A 776 -10.51 18.87 -12.56
CA PRO A 776 -11.44 19.04 -11.46
C PRO A 776 -11.59 20.52 -11.06
N LYS A 777 -12.79 20.90 -10.65
CA LYS A 777 -13.16 22.30 -10.38
C LYS A 777 -12.87 22.77 -8.95
N HIS A 778 -12.91 21.87 -7.97
CA HIS A 778 -12.86 22.21 -6.54
C HIS A 778 -11.51 21.80 -5.93
N GLY A 779 -11.11 22.42 -4.83
CA GLY A 779 -9.77 22.23 -4.25
C GLY A 779 -9.49 20.81 -3.81
N ASN A 780 -10.45 20.18 -3.12
CA ASN A 780 -10.35 18.80 -2.64
C ASN A 780 -10.34 17.77 -3.79
N THR A 781 -11.10 18.00 -4.88
CA THR A 781 -11.05 17.11 -6.06
C THR A 781 -9.79 17.35 -6.90
N LEU A 782 -9.32 18.60 -6.96
CA LEU A 782 -8.10 18.96 -7.68
C LEU A 782 -6.87 18.36 -7.03
N ILE A 783 -6.69 18.50 -5.71
CA ILE A 783 -5.51 17.96 -5.02
C ILE A 783 -5.41 16.44 -5.14
N VAL A 784 -6.53 15.71 -5.09
CA VAL A 784 -6.54 14.25 -5.32
C VAL A 784 -5.99 13.93 -6.72
N GLN A 785 -6.43 14.67 -7.74
CA GLN A 785 -5.92 14.49 -9.11
C GLN A 785 -4.43 14.85 -9.22
N LEU A 786 -3.99 15.93 -8.57
CA LEU A 786 -2.60 16.36 -8.59
C LEU A 786 -1.68 15.36 -7.89
N VAL A 787 -2.08 14.81 -6.75
CA VAL A 787 -1.31 13.79 -6.02
C VAL A 787 -1.20 12.51 -6.83
N VAL A 788 -2.30 12.00 -7.40
CA VAL A 788 -2.28 10.79 -8.25
C VAL A 788 -1.41 11.00 -9.50
N ASN A 789 -1.47 12.18 -10.12
CA ASN A 789 -0.60 12.51 -11.25
C ASN A 789 0.86 12.67 -10.80
N GLY A 790 1.12 13.27 -9.65
CA GLY A 790 2.46 13.41 -9.07
C GLY A 790 3.13 12.07 -8.84
N MET A 791 2.40 11.08 -8.31
CA MET A 791 2.90 9.70 -8.13
C MET A 791 3.36 9.06 -9.44
N LYS A 792 2.69 9.35 -10.57
CA LYS A 792 3.08 8.85 -11.91
C LYS A 792 4.31 9.58 -12.48
N LEU A 793 4.54 10.83 -12.05
CA LEU A 793 5.62 11.67 -12.54
C LEU A 793 6.94 11.46 -11.77
N GLN A 794 6.86 11.22 -10.47
CA GLN A 794 8.01 11.17 -9.57
C GLN A 794 8.94 9.97 -9.84
N PRO A 795 10.23 10.06 -9.47
CA PRO A 795 11.17 8.94 -9.64
C PRO A 795 10.87 7.79 -8.69
N CYS A 796 11.60 6.68 -8.86
CA CYS A 796 11.66 5.62 -7.86
C CYS A 796 12.44 6.10 -6.62
N SER A 797 12.01 5.71 -5.42
CA SER A 797 12.58 6.16 -4.14
C SER A 797 12.67 7.70 -4.00
N PRO A 798 11.56 8.43 -4.22
CA PRO A 798 11.54 9.88 -4.17
C PRO A 798 11.79 10.40 -2.74
N SER A 799 12.41 11.57 -2.63
CA SER A 799 12.44 12.38 -1.41
C SER A 799 11.20 13.26 -1.30
N PHE A 800 11.01 13.94 -0.17
CA PHE A 800 9.94 14.94 -0.02
C PHE A 800 10.02 16.05 -1.08
N PHE A 801 11.23 16.42 -1.52
CA PHE A 801 11.44 17.41 -2.57
C PHE A 801 10.97 16.90 -3.93
N ASP A 802 11.32 15.67 -4.28
CA ASP A 802 10.94 15.07 -5.57
C ASP A 802 9.41 14.94 -5.66
N ALA A 803 8.75 14.49 -4.59
CA ALA A 803 7.31 14.35 -4.54
C ALA A 803 6.57 15.71 -4.58
N ARG A 804 7.08 16.72 -3.86
CA ARG A 804 6.58 18.11 -3.96
C ARG A 804 6.66 18.62 -5.40
N ASP A 805 7.84 18.50 -6.00
CA ASP A 805 8.09 19.02 -7.35
C ASP A 805 7.26 18.26 -8.39
N ALA A 806 7.01 16.96 -8.19
CA ALA A 806 6.12 16.16 -9.02
C ALA A 806 4.65 16.60 -8.92
N ILE A 807 4.16 16.98 -7.72
CA ILE A 807 2.81 17.52 -7.53
C ILE A 807 2.68 18.91 -8.21
N VAL A 808 3.71 19.75 -8.10
CA VAL A 808 3.74 21.05 -8.80
C VAL A 808 3.79 20.84 -10.32
N GLN A 809 4.58 19.88 -10.80
CA GLN A 809 4.63 19.53 -12.22
C GLN A 809 3.29 18.96 -12.71
N ALA A 810 2.57 18.20 -11.88
CA ALA A 810 1.23 17.71 -12.20
C ALA A 810 0.25 18.86 -12.44
N ASP A 811 0.33 19.95 -11.66
CA ASP A 811 -0.47 21.16 -11.88
C ASP A 811 -0.08 21.86 -13.18
N GLN A 812 1.23 21.95 -13.47
CA GLN A 812 1.71 22.51 -14.73
C GLN A 812 1.14 21.76 -15.94
N VAL A 813 1.07 20.43 -15.87
CA VAL A 813 0.54 19.57 -16.93
C VAL A 813 -0.98 19.64 -17.06
N LEU A 814 -1.69 19.67 -15.92
CA LEU A 814 -3.15 19.55 -15.87
C LEU A 814 -3.85 20.90 -16.06
N THR A 815 -3.38 21.95 -15.38
CA THR A 815 -4.04 23.26 -15.31
C THR A 815 -3.28 24.34 -16.06
N GLY A 816 -2.03 24.07 -16.45
CA GLY A 816 -1.11 25.07 -16.98
C GLY A 816 -0.34 25.84 -15.91
N GLY A 817 -0.31 25.34 -14.67
CA GLY A 817 0.45 25.95 -13.56
C GLY A 817 -0.32 27.04 -12.83
N GLU A 818 -1.66 27.05 -12.94
CA GLU A 818 -2.47 28.14 -12.37
C GLU A 818 -2.44 28.17 -10.83
N ASN A 819 -1.99 27.08 -10.20
CA ASN A 819 -1.90 26.91 -8.74
C ASN A 819 -0.45 26.87 -8.25
N PHE A 820 0.51 27.20 -9.13
CA PHE A 820 1.93 27.13 -8.83
C PHE A 820 2.29 27.79 -7.50
N CYS A 821 1.81 29.02 -7.26
CA CYS A 821 2.10 29.73 -6.03
C CYS A 821 1.34 29.20 -4.81
N ASP A 822 0.06 28.85 -4.95
CA ASP A 822 -0.73 28.28 -3.84
C ASP A 822 -0.12 26.95 -3.34
N LEU A 823 0.37 26.12 -4.27
CA LEU A 823 1.07 24.88 -3.95
C LEU A 823 2.38 25.17 -3.21
N TRP A 824 3.25 26.02 -3.79
CA TRP A 824 4.54 26.34 -3.18
C TRP A 824 4.41 26.97 -1.80
N GLU A 825 3.46 27.89 -1.62
CA GLU A 825 3.21 28.48 -0.32
C GLU A 825 2.68 27.45 0.69
N GLY A 826 1.83 26.49 0.26
CA GLY A 826 1.36 25.42 1.14
C GLY A 826 2.47 24.47 1.60
N PHE A 827 3.38 24.11 0.70
CA PHE A 827 4.58 23.34 1.06
C PHE A 827 5.53 24.15 1.96
N ALA A 828 5.77 25.41 1.62
CA ALA A 828 6.64 26.31 2.39
C ALA A 828 6.11 26.57 3.80
N GLU A 829 4.79 26.66 4.00
CA GLU A 829 4.16 26.85 5.31
C GLU A 829 4.57 25.79 6.33
N ARG A 830 4.90 24.58 5.87
CA ARG A 830 5.34 23.46 6.70
C ARG A 830 6.81 23.09 6.48
N GLY A 831 7.63 24.07 6.08
CA GLY A 831 9.08 23.95 6.03
C GLY A 831 9.64 23.28 4.77
N LEU A 832 8.82 23.08 3.72
CA LEU A 832 9.22 22.44 2.47
C LEU A 832 9.33 23.42 1.28
N GLY A 833 9.75 24.66 1.56
CA GLY A 833 10.01 25.71 0.57
C GLY A 833 11.24 25.46 -0.29
N VAL A 834 11.56 26.41 -1.18
CA VAL A 834 12.69 26.30 -2.13
C VAL A 834 14.06 26.30 -1.46
N ASP A 835 14.14 26.79 -0.22
CA ASP A 835 15.36 26.86 0.59
C ASP A 835 15.43 25.80 1.69
N ALA A 836 14.56 24.79 1.63
CA ALA A 836 14.68 23.60 2.47
C ALA A 836 15.86 22.73 2.02
N ASP A 837 16.58 22.13 2.96
CA ASP A 837 17.85 21.43 2.69
C ASP A 837 18.08 20.25 3.64
N VAL A 838 18.97 19.33 3.25
CA VAL A 838 19.46 18.25 4.11
C VAL A 838 20.98 18.22 4.10
N ARG A 839 21.58 18.60 5.23
CA ARG A 839 23.03 18.68 5.38
C ARG A 839 23.61 17.36 5.88
N GLY A 840 24.76 16.97 5.32
CA GLY A 840 25.48 15.77 5.75
C GLY A 840 24.72 14.48 5.49
N ARG A 841 24.05 14.37 4.33
CA ARG A 841 23.34 13.15 3.93
C ARG A 841 24.26 11.94 4.03
N THR A 842 23.73 10.86 4.60
CA THR A 842 24.43 9.58 4.61
C THR A 842 23.81 8.65 3.58
N PRO A 843 24.56 7.63 3.12
CA PRO A 843 24.02 6.58 2.25
C PRO A 843 22.78 5.85 2.77
N TRP A 844 22.43 6.00 4.05
CA TRP A 844 21.39 5.23 4.73
C TRP A 844 20.20 6.09 5.16
N GLY A 845 20.06 7.29 4.59
CA GLY A 845 18.94 8.20 4.89
C GLY A 845 19.15 9.11 6.10
N GLY A 846 20.38 9.20 6.61
CA GLY A 846 20.77 10.18 7.62
C GLY A 846 21.00 11.58 7.03
N GLY A 847 21.29 12.53 7.91
CA GLY A 847 21.45 13.95 7.60
C GLY A 847 20.67 14.82 8.59
N VAL A 848 20.88 16.13 8.54
CA VAL A 848 20.14 17.13 9.34
C VAL A 848 19.33 18.01 8.39
N ARG A 849 18.02 18.04 8.59
CA ARG A 849 17.07 18.80 7.79
C ARG A 849 16.96 20.24 8.28
N GLU A 850 16.80 21.13 7.32
CA GLU A 850 16.50 22.53 7.55
C GLU A 850 15.17 22.89 6.89
N ASP A 851 14.28 23.52 7.66
CA ASP A 851 13.03 24.04 7.14
C ASP A 851 13.31 25.19 6.18
N GLY A 852 12.66 25.15 5.01
CA GLY A 852 12.61 26.24 4.05
C GLY A 852 11.22 26.85 4.00
N TYR A 853 11.14 28.18 4.00
CA TYR A 853 9.89 28.94 3.97
C TYR A 853 9.78 29.86 2.76
N LYS A 854 10.80 29.91 1.91
CA LYS A 854 10.75 30.71 0.69
C LYS A 854 9.94 30.00 -0.39
N VAL A 855 9.25 30.81 -1.17
CA VAL A 855 8.58 30.39 -2.40
C VAL A 855 9.40 30.85 -3.62
N PRO A 856 9.19 30.26 -4.81
CA PRO A 856 9.90 30.69 -6.01
C PRO A 856 9.68 32.18 -6.31
N ALA A 857 10.69 32.83 -6.88
CA ALA A 857 10.65 34.27 -7.18
C ALA A 857 9.46 34.67 -8.09
N ALA A 858 8.98 33.74 -8.92
CA ALA A 858 7.80 33.95 -9.78
C ALA A 858 6.51 34.24 -8.98
N CYS A 859 6.48 33.91 -7.69
CA CYS A 859 5.36 34.20 -6.80
C CYS A 859 5.43 35.58 -6.13
N GLY A 860 6.41 36.42 -6.50
CA GLY A 860 6.49 37.81 -6.04
C GLY A 860 7.09 37.99 -4.64
N GLY A 861 8.10 37.19 -4.30
CA GLY A 861 8.68 37.09 -2.95
C GLY A 861 9.09 38.44 -2.32
N ASP A 862 8.30 38.87 -1.33
CA ASP A 862 8.70 39.72 -0.20
C ASP A 862 7.59 39.75 0.89
N ALA A 863 7.08 38.57 1.29
CA ALA A 863 6.19 38.46 2.44
C ALA A 863 6.60 37.26 3.30
N THR A 864 7.61 37.45 4.15
CA THR A 864 7.79 36.61 5.33
C THR A 864 6.58 36.80 6.26
N PRO A 865 5.90 35.75 6.74
CA PRO A 865 5.31 35.82 8.06
C PRO A 865 6.50 35.88 9.02
N GLU A 866 6.73 37.04 9.64
CA GLU A 866 7.60 37.08 10.82
C GLU A 866 7.03 36.09 11.85
N PRO A 867 7.85 35.24 12.48
CA PRO A 867 7.40 34.53 13.67
C PRO A 867 6.94 35.59 14.66
N LYS A 868 5.70 35.47 15.16
CA LYS A 868 5.22 36.34 16.25
C LYS A 868 6.27 36.31 17.36
N PRO A 869 6.80 37.46 17.81
CA PRO A 869 7.61 37.49 19.01
C PRO A 869 6.82 36.87 20.15
N GLU A 870 7.47 36.00 20.94
CA GLU A 870 6.95 35.62 22.25
C GLU A 870 6.61 36.91 23.01
N ASP A 871 5.34 37.09 23.38
CA ASP A 871 4.95 38.18 24.26
C ASP A 871 5.73 38.01 25.56
N PRO A 872 6.55 39.00 25.97
CA PRO A 872 7.21 38.94 27.25
C PRO A 872 6.12 38.97 28.32
N GLU A 873 6.24 38.03 29.27
CA GLU A 873 5.41 37.88 30.45
C GLU A 873 4.85 39.23 30.95
N ASP A 874 3.52 39.33 31.02
CA ASP A 874 2.82 40.39 31.75
C ASP A 874 3.18 40.29 33.24
N ASP A 875 4.33 40.85 33.62
CA ASP A 875 4.72 41.12 35.00
C ASP A 875 3.90 42.32 35.51
N CYS A 876 2.60 42.09 35.68
CA CYS A 876 1.76 42.95 36.49
C CYS A 876 2.07 42.69 37.97
N GLY A 877 3.10 43.36 38.49
CA GLY A 877 3.32 43.51 39.92
C GLY A 877 2.11 44.15 40.64
N PRO A 878 2.07 44.13 41.99
CA PRO A 878 0.86 44.32 42.80
C PRO A 878 0.23 45.73 42.81
N PHE A 879 0.59 46.61 41.88
CA PHE A 879 0.01 47.94 41.73
C PHE A 879 -0.32 48.18 40.24
N GLY A 880 -1.58 47.90 39.87
CA GLY A 880 -2.03 47.71 38.48
C GLY A 880 -1.98 48.90 37.51
N CYS A 881 -2.25 48.57 36.24
CA CYS A 881 -2.20 49.46 35.08
C CYS A 881 -3.36 50.49 35.05
N TRP A 882 -3.01 51.76 34.84
CA TRP A 882 -3.93 52.85 34.49
C TRP A 882 -3.75 53.27 33.02
N TRP A 883 -4.84 53.19 32.25
CA TRP A 883 -5.22 53.95 31.05
C TRP A 883 -4.13 54.60 30.15
N LYS A 884 -4.10 54.20 28.87
CA LYS A 884 -4.69 54.98 27.77
C LYS A 884 -4.84 54.18 26.48
#